data_AF-A0AAP7DLR1-F1
#
_entry.id   AF-A0AAP7DLR1-F1
#
_cell.length_a   1.000
_cell.length_b   1.000
_cell.length_c   1.000
_cell.angle_alpha   90.00
_cell.angle_beta   90.00
_cell.angle_gamma   90.00
#
_symmetry.space_group_name_H-M   'P 1'
#
loop_
_entity.id
_entity.type
_entity.pdbx_description
1 polymer ?
#
loop_
_entity_poly.entity_id
_entity_poly.type
_entity_poly.pdbx_seq_one_letter_code
_entity_poly.pdbx_strand_id
1 'polypeptide(L)'
;MATQNDGAIHFSGTSGEYVEMGAAGLPTGDNPRSIDFWMKPEDNGSKLMIPVRYGDDSPNMKKIEVIINPLNNDPTTRGKMAVGVGGEMIATKNEVIQTWNDWYHIALTYNGGGLTKGIALYVNGMKQELEAVVGYGNKTPLETTSTQFRFGVDYKGKLDEVRLWNFARLEAQIRADRFQVLTGSETGLVGYWRFEKSSIQTDEVKDYSKTKNNGKTAGNVRFVDGEIALLSGQKVEEIGMPINFDKGACKNTFVDDGKLQLEKLYEIKESDAADHKGQGTEADPYLIRDAYDFFYMRKNPYAYYKLTKNIDFKVGLFEEGRYYGFDFYGCLDGNGYKLLNFTQKIGGVPTGLFTSLNDNCVVKNLYIENVDIEASFAGQGVITPNFNKGVVDRVVVTGKLKTKQANVDNVYCGVFGRITGGTATNMYINVNIDTSESINGRFIGILTGYYSAGQLSNIIIEGTLIGNRKSDTIAAIVGYSYAGRTNIYYNTDYNTYNHSVINGSAFIDAAKTERELKDANLFKNWDENVWIITNGMIPKLDGFEKLTHALARNGEWESEVIDLVDNYTAFKNLVSVQEIVGGAKVTILTKTSHDNRIWSPYVKLSGNSTIASPKARYGRVKIIIQADNSSRKVTEVEGFNGMIDYDNTEYVKIDKGLLTVDYTEQHDLTIDDSYKDKGYTVSTKIYAKHIKRLDRIRAYPR
;
A
#
# COMPACT_ATOMS: atom_id res chain seq x y z
N MET A 1 -3.23 9.13 -17.28
CA MET A 1 -4.05 9.74 -16.24
C MET A 1 -3.97 11.25 -16.39
N ALA A 2 -4.90 11.81 -17.15
CA ALA A 2 -5.17 13.24 -17.07
C ALA A 2 -5.59 13.57 -15.64
N THR A 3 -5.00 14.61 -15.08
CA THR A 3 -5.00 14.86 -13.64
C THR A 3 -6.26 15.61 -13.26
N GLN A 4 -7.09 15.02 -12.40
CA GLN A 4 -8.03 15.74 -11.52
C GLN A 4 -9.10 16.65 -12.16
N ASN A 5 -9.40 16.49 -13.44
CA ASN A 5 -10.09 17.51 -14.21
C ASN A 5 -11.16 16.90 -15.14
N ASP A 6 -12.38 17.44 -15.08
CA ASP A 6 -13.62 16.85 -15.60
C ASP A 6 -13.79 17.00 -17.12
N GLY A 7 -12.79 17.52 -17.84
CA GLY A 7 -12.89 17.82 -19.28
C GLY A 7 -11.62 17.51 -20.07
N ALA A 8 -11.79 17.21 -21.35
CA ALA A 8 -10.73 17.15 -22.35
C ALA A 8 -11.19 17.86 -23.62
N ILE A 9 -10.26 18.20 -24.52
CA ILE A 9 -10.61 18.74 -25.83
C ILE A 9 -10.49 17.65 -26.90
N HIS A 10 -11.52 17.51 -27.73
CA HIS A 10 -11.60 16.46 -28.75
C HIS A 10 -11.63 17.04 -30.16
N PHE A 11 -10.82 16.44 -31.03
CA PHE A 11 -10.70 16.72 -32.46
C PHE A 11 -11.23 15.52 -33.25
N SER A 12 -12.09 15.76 -34.24
CA SER A 12 -12.72 14.72 -35.05
C SER A 12 -11.81 14.18 -36.16
N GLY A 13 -10.67 14.83 -36.39
CA GLY A 13 -9.77 14.55 -37.52
C GLY A 13 -10.24 15.18 -38.83
N THR A 14 -11.21 16.12 -38.77
CA THR A 14 -11.64 16.89 -39.94
C THR A 14 -10.62 17.99 -40.21
N SER A 15 -10.24 18.18 -41.48
CA SER A 15 -9.27 19.21 -41.84
C SER A 15 -9.79 20.61 -41.48
N GLY A 16 -8.89 21.44 -40.95
CA GLY A 16 -9.22 22.79 -40.46
C GLY A 16 -9.67 22.85 -39.00
N GLU A 17 -9.70 21.72 -38.28
CA GLU A 17 -9.87 21.70 -36.82
C GLU A 17 -8.54 21.99 -36.11
N TYR A 18 -8.54 22.97 -35.20
CA TYR A 18 -7.43 23.23 -34.28
C TYR A 18 -7.87 24.18 -33.17
N VAL A 19 -7.03 24.34 -32.15
CA VAL A 19 -7.09 25.49 -31.24
C VAL A 19 -5.89 26.37 -31.48
N GLU A 20 -6.11 27.66 -31.71
CA GLU A 20 -5.08 28.68 -31.83
C GLU A 20 -4.84 29.34 -30.47
N MET A 21 -3.64 29.25 -29.91
CA MET A 21 -3.33 29.82 -28.60
C MET A 21 -2.76 31.22 -28.70
N GLY A 22 -3.01 32.04 -27.68
CA GLY A 22 -2.23 33.24 -27.44
C GLY A 22 -0.74 32.90 -27.35
N ALA A 23 0.11 33.83 -27.78
CA ALA A 23 1.51 33.54 -28.02
C ALA A 23 2.47 34.59 -27.42
N ALA A 24 1.96 35.43 -26.53
CA ALA A 24 2.71 36.50 -25.91
C ALA A 24 3.73 35.95 -24.90
N GLY A 25 4.99 36.40 -25.00
CA GLY A 25 6.05 36.03 -24.06
C GLY A 25 6.52 34.57 -24.14
N LEU A 26 6.11 33.81 -25.17
CA LEU A 26 6.57 32.44 -25.37
C LEU A 26 8.00 32.40 -25.95
N PRO A 27 8.80 31.34 -25.68
CA PRO A 27 10.19 31.25 -26.12
C PRO A 27 10.33 31.18 -27.65
N THR A 28 10.94 32.19 -28.25
CA THR A 28 11.25 32.24 -29.70
C THR A 28 12.61 31.64 -30.02
N GLY A 29 12.94 31.51 -31.31
CA GLY A 29 14.33 31.21 -31.70
C GLY A 29 14.82 29.85 -31.21
N ASP A 30 16.11 29.79 -30.84
CA ASP A 30 16.80 28.62 -30.28
C ASP A 30 16.68 28.48 -28.75
N ASN A 31 15.90 29.33 -28.08
CA ASN A 31 15.82 29.35 -26.61
C ASN A 31 15.37 28.01 -25.99
N PRO A 32 15.81 27.59 -24.80
CA PRO A 32 15.30 26.34 -24.23
C PRO A 32 13.78 26.37 -23.99
N ARG A 33 13.08 25.23 -24.19
CA ARG A 33 11.66 25.08 -23.85
C ARG A 33 11.26 23.62 -23.67
N SER A 34 10.13 23.38 -23.00
CA SER A 34 9.52 22.05 -22.91
C SER A 34 8.02 22.12 -23.09
N ILE A 35 7.44 21.15 -23.80
CA ILE A 35 5.99 20.99 -23.98
C ILE A 35 5.62 19.62 -23.44
N ASP A 36 4.69 19.55 -22.50
CA ASP A 36 4.16 18.27 -22.01
C ASP A 36 2.63 18.26 -21.96
N PHE A 37 2.01 17.13 -22.28
CA PHE A 37 0.56 17.01 -22.41
C PHE A 37 0.10 15.55 -22.34
N TRP A 38 -1.18 15.35 -22.05
CA TRP A 38 -1.86 14.07 -22.20
C TRP A 38 -2.57 14.02 -23.55
N MET A 39 -2.52 12.87 -24.23
CA MET A 39 -3.23 12.64 -25.48
C MET A 39 -3.89 11.27 -25.51
N LYS A 40 -5.05 11.18 -26.15
CA LYS A 40 -5.77 9.94 -26.45
C LYS A 40 -6.01 9.84 -27.96
N PRO A 41 -5.04 9.36 -28.74
CA PRO A 41 -5.17 9.30 -30.19
C PRO A 41 -6.21 8.26 -30.58
N GLU A 42 -7.16 8.65 -31.44
CA GLU A 42 -8.11 7.71 -32.05
C GLU A 42 -7.52 7.12 -33.32
N ASP A 43 -7.94 5.89 -33.65
CA ASP A 43 -7.45 5.24 -34.85
C ASP A 43 -7.88 6.02 -36.11
N ASN A 44 -6.89 6.35 -36.93
CA ASN A 44 -7.03 7.02 -38.22
C ASN A 44 -6.19 6.33 -39.30
N GLY A 45 -5.94 5.02 -39.12
CA GLY A 45 -5.04 4.25 -39.98
C GLY A 45 -3.60 4.74 -39.87
N SER A 46 -2.91 4.85 -41.00
CA SER A 46 -1.53 5.34 -41.08
C SER A 46 -1.44 6.82 -41.44
N LYS A 47 -2.55 7.58 -41.32
CA LYS A 47 -2.53 9.02 -41.58
C LYS A 47 -1.68 9.73 -40.54
N LEU A 48 -0.91 10.71 -41.00
CA LEU A 48 -0.13 11.59 -40.15
C LEU A 48 -1.07 12.46 -39.30
N MET A 49 -0.75 12.63 -38.02
CA MET A 49 -1.52 13.48 -37.11
C MET A 49 -0.62 14.37 -36.25
N ILE A 50 -1.05 15.59 -35.96
CA ILE A 50 -0.23 16.60 -35.26
C ILE A 50 -0.96 17.11 -34.02
N PRO A 51 -0.80 16.45 -32.86
CA PRO A 51 -1.43 16.90 -31.62
C PRO A 51 -0.97 18.31 -31.19
N VAL A 52 0.30 18.66 -31.37
CA VAL A 52 0.83 19.96 -30.96
C VAL A 52 1.83 20.50 -31.99
N ARG A 53 1.67 21.79 -32.34
CA ARG A 53 2.55 22.55 -33.24
C ARG A 53 2.89 23.91 -32.62
N TYR A 54 4.18 24.23 -32.55
CA TYR A 54 4.73 25.48 -32.05
C TYR A 54 5.64 26.15 -33.08
N GLY A 55 5.24 27.29 -33.63
CA GLY A 55 5.97 28.08 -34.63
C GLY A 55 5.22 28.20 -35.95
N ASP A 56 5.90 28.77 -36.96
CA ASP A 56 5.30 29.16 -38.24
C ASP A 56 5.33 28.04 -39.28
N ASP A 57 4.20 27.83 -39.95
CA ASP A 57 4.00 26.82 -40.98
C ASP A 57 4.41 27.29 -42.39
N SER A 58 4.60 28.61 -42.61
CA SER A 58 4.91 29.15 -43.94
C SER A 58 5.78 30.40 -43.89
N PRO A 59 6.71 30.62 -44.83
CA PRO A 59 7.10 29.73 -45.94
C PRO A 59 8.26 28.77 -45.60
N ASN A 60 8.84 28.86 -44.40
CA ASN A 60 10.13 28.21 -44.08
C ASN A 60 10.05 27.16 -42.96
N MET A 61 8.86 26.65 -42.60
CA MET A 61 8.69 25.55 -41.62
C MET A 61 9.44 25.79 -40.30
N LYS A 62 9.41 27.03 -39.78
CA LYS A 62 10.10 27.40 -38.54
C LYS A 62 9.26 27.00 -37.33
N LYS A 63 9.07 25.70 -37.16
CA LYS A 63 8.18 25.11 -36.16
C LYS A 63 8.81 23.90 -35.49
N ILE A 64 8.28 23.60 -34.32
CA ILE A 64 8.45 22.38 -33.56
C ILE A 64 7.09 21.68 -33.55
N GLU A 65 7.04 20.40 -33.92
CA GLU A 65 5.81 19.62 -33.96
C GLU A 65 6.01 18.26 -33.31
N VAL A 66 5.01 17.82 -32.56
CA VAL A 66 4.86 16.40 -32.20
C VAL A 66 3.96 15.76 -33.24
N ILE A 67 4.42 14.65 -33.81
CA ILE A 67 3.79 13.98 -34.96
C ILE A 67 3.55 12.51 -34.62
N ILE A 68 2.39 12.00 -35.00
CA ILE A 68 2.05 10.56 -34.97
C ILE A 68 1.99 10.08 -36.42
N ASN A 69 2.50 8.87 -36.68
CA ASN A 69 2.61 8.30 -38.03
C ASN A 69 3.42 9.23 -38.97
N PRO A 70 4.72 9.42 -38.71
CA PRO A 70 5.55 10.45 -39.35
C PRO A 70 5.59 10.40 -40.89
N LEU A 71 5.35 9.24 -41.50
CA LEU A 71 5.19 9.12 -42.94
C LEU A 71 3.70 8.90 -43.25
N ASN A 72 3.08 9.93 -43.83
CA ASN A 72 1.64 9.95 -44.07
C ASN A 72 1.20 8.81 -44.99
N ASN A 73 0.24 8.01 -44.52
CA ASN A 73 -0.27 6.79 -45.16
C ASN A 73 0.75 5.65 -45.30
N ASP A 74 1.88 5.69 -44.59
CA ASP A 74 2.85 4.60 -44.56
C ASP A 74 2.61 3.68 -43.34
N PRO A 75 2.20 2.41 -43.56
CA PRO A 75 1.94 1.48 -42.46
C PRO A 75 3.18 1.14 -41.63
N THR A 76 4.40 1.32 -42.13
CA THR A 76 5.64 1.01 -41.40
C THR A 76 5.96 1.99 -40.28
N THR A 77 5.34 3.18 -40.31
CA THR A 77 5.50 4.21 -39.27
C THR A 77 4.30 4.31 -38.36
N ARG A 78 3.32 3.42 -38.53
CA ARG A 78 2.08 3.45 -37.76
C ARG A 78 2.38 3.24 -36.28
N GLY A 79 1.85 4.11 -35.42
CA GLY A 79 2.07 4.05 -33.97
C GLY A 79 3.45 4.57 -33.51
N LYS A 80 4.32 4.99 -34.44
CA LYS A 80 5.54 5.74 -34.10
C LYS A 80 5.20 7.21 -33.85
N MET A 81 6.01 7.83 -33.00
CA MET A 81 5.96 9.27 -32.75
C MET A 81 7.22 9.93 -33.27
N ALA A 82 7.11 11.17 -33.72
CA ALA A 82 8.22 11.95 -34.19
C ALA A 82 8.15 13.39 -33.71
N VAL A 83 9.30 14.05 -33.77
CA VAL A 83 9.45 15.46 -33.56
C VAL A 83 9.98 16.09 -34.84
N GLY A 84 9.19 16.98 -35.43
CA GLY A 84 9.63 17.85 -36.51
C GLY A 84 10.21 19.14 -35.95
N VAL A 85 11.40 19.56 -36.37
CA VAL A 85 12.04 20.83 -35.99
C VAL A 85 12.72 21.44 -37.20
N GLY A 86 12.29 22.64 -37.63
CA GLY A 86 13.01 23.43 -38.64
C GLY A 86 13.34 22.63 -39.92
N GLY A 87 12.37 21.86 -40.41
CA GLY A 87 12.52 21.00 -41.57
C GLY A 87 13.27 19.69 -41.36
N GLU A 88 13.82 19.39 -40.18
CA GLU A 88 14.31 18.05 -39.81
C GLU A 88 13.24 17.27 -39.04
N MET A 89 13.32 15.94 -39.06
CA MET A 89 12.45 15.07 -38.28
C MET A 89 13.25 13.93 -37.66
N ILE A 90 12.97 13.66 -36.38
CA ILE A 90 13.45 12.48 -35.66
C ILE A 90 12.27 11.70 -35.10
N ALA A 91 12.26 10.38 -35.26
CA ALA A 91 11.17 9.50 -34.84
C ALA A 91 11.64 8.48 -33.82
N THR A 92 10.71 7.93 -33.04
CA THR A 92 10.96 6.78 -32.17
C THR A 92 11.36 5.57 -33.01
N LYS A 93 12.39 4.82 -32.58
CA LYS A 93 12.79 3.59 -33.27
C LYS A 93 11.66 2.56 -33.32
N ASN A 94 10.94 2.43 -32.21
CA ASN A 94 9.83 1.49 -32.05
C ASN A 94 8.48 2.21 -32.06
N GLU A 95 7.42 1.43 -32.25
CA GLU A 95 6.04 1.87 -32.02
C GLU A 95 5.84 2.15 -30.53
N VAL A 96 5.35 3.35 -30.21
CA VAL A 96 5.11 3.78 -28.83
C VAL A 96 3.62 3.89 -28.52
N ILE A 97 2.77 4.00 -29.55
CA ILE A 97 1.32 3.88 -29.46
C ILE A 97 0.95 2.45 -29.83
N GLN A 98 0.84 1.60 -28.83
CA GLN A 98 0.55 0.18 -28.99
C GLN A 98 -0.96 -0.10 -29.04
N THR A 99 -1.74 0.78 -28.41
CA THR A 99 -3.20 0.69 -28.33
C THR A 99 -3.81 2.05 -28.62
N TRP A 100 -4.78 2.07 -29.53
CA TRP A 100 -5.50 3.27 -29.95
C TRP A 100 -6.70 3.49 -29.04
N ASN A 101 -7.11 4.74 -28.90
CA ASN A 101 -8.13 5.16 -27.94
C ASN A 101 -7.69 4.88 -26.49
N ASP A 102 -6.38 4.96 -26.21
CA ASP A 102 -5.81 4.96 -24.86
C ASP A 102 -5.00 6.24 -24.64
N TRP A 103 -4.83 6.62 -23.38
CA TRP A 103 -4.12 7.84 -23.03
C TRP A 103 -2.62 7.63 -22.86
N TYR A 104 -1.85 8.59 -23.36
CA TYR A 104 -0.40 8.66 -23.26
C TYR A 104 0.00 10.03 -22.76
N HIS A 105 0.97 10.11 -21.84
CA HIS A 105 1.62 11.36 -21.51
C HIS A 105 2.82 11.55 -22.42
N ILE A 106 2.90 12.70 -23.06
CA ILE A 106 3.96 13.05 -23.99
C ILE A 106 4.68 14.27 -23.43
N ALA A 107 6.01 14.21 -23.38
CA ALA A 107 6.82 15.39 -23.10
C ALA A 107 7.94 15.53 -24.11
N LEU A 108 8.07 16.75 -24.64
CA LEU A 108 9.12 17.18 -25.53
C LEU A 108 9.97 18.22 -24.79
N THR A 109 11.28 18.02 -24.75
CA THR A 109 12.22 19.02 -24.24
C THR A 109 13.14 19.47 -25.36
N TYR A 110 13.47 20.75 -25.37
CA TYR A 110 14.43 21.36 -26.27
C TYR A 110 15.39 22.22 -25.46
N ASN A 111 16.68 21.85 -25.43
CA ASN A 111 17.70 22.58 -24.68
C ASN A 111 18.50 23.60 -25.51
N GLY A 112 18.08 23.89 -26.74
CA GLY A 112 18.83 24.71 -27.69
C GLY A 112 19.91 23.91 -28.43
N GLY A 113 20.80 24.60 -29.14
CA GLY A 113 21.90 23.95 -29.87
C GLY A 113 21.56 23.57 -31.31
N GLY A 114 20.53 24.20 -31.88
CA GLY A 114 20.03 23.96 -33.23
C GLY A 114 19.09 22.76 -33.34
N LEU A 115 18.68 22.45 -34.58
CA LEU A 115 17.56 21.57 -34.98
C LEU A 115 17.28 20.35 -34.07
N THR A 116 17.66 19.14 -34.47
CA THR A 116 17.29 17.91 -33.74
C THR A 116 18.20 17.59 -32.55
N LYS A 117 19.35 18.27 -32.43
CA LYS A 117 20.38 17.97 -31.42
C LYS A 117 19.93 18.22 -29.98
N GLY A 118 19.08 19.22 -29.78
CA GLY A 118 18.61 19.61 -28.46
C GLY A 118 17.36 18.88 -27.99
N ILE A 119 16.83 17.96 -28.78
CA ILE A 119 15.53 17.33 -28.55
C ILE A 119 15.65 16.07 -27.69
N ALA A 120 14.80 15.97 -26.68
CA ALA A 120 14.45 14.69 -26.08
C ALA A 120 12.92 14.52 -26.02
N LEU A 121 12.46 13.33 -26.39
CA LEU A 121 11.06 12.93 -26.35
C LEU A 121 10.87 11.89 -25.25
N TYR A 122 9.79 12.05 -24.50
CA TYR A 122 9.38 11.15 -23.43
C TYR A 122 7.93 10.70 -23.68
N VAL A 123 7.69 9.41 -23.48
CA VAL A 123 6.36 8.80 -23.52
C VAL A 123 6.10 8.13 -22.18
N ASN A 124 4.99 8.46 -21.54
CA ASN A 124 4.62 8.03 -20.20
C ASN A 124 5.70 8.28 -19.13
N GLY A 125 6.47 9.36 -19.32
CA GLY A 125 7.59 9.75 -18.45
C GLY A 125 8.90 9.00 -18.71
N MET A 126 8.96 8.12 -19.71
CA MET A 126 10.17 7.37 -20.09
C MET A 126 10.81 7.99 -21.34
N LYS A 127 12.11 8.27 -21.29
CA LYS A 127 12.87 8.80 -22.43
C LYS A 127 12.89 7.79 -23.59
N GLN A 128 12.65 8.28 -24.81
CA GLN A 128 12.64 7.44 -26.01
C GLN A 128 13.98 7.52 -26.77
N GLU A 129 14.33 6.42 -27.43
CA GLU A 129 15.39 6.42 -28.44
C GLU A 129 14.87 6.93 -29.77
N LEU A 130 15.58 7.89 -30.36
CA LEU A 130 15.18 8.57 -31.58
C LEU A 130 16.15 8.31 -32.73
N GLU A 131 15.63 8.26 -33.95
CA GLU A 131 16.39 8.12 -35.19
C GLU A 131 15.94 9.17 -36.22
N ALA A 132 16.85 9.57 -37.11
CA ALA A 132 16.53 10.55 -38.15
C ALA A 132 15.59 9.93 -39.20
N VAL A 133 14.56 10.68 -39.59
CA VAL A 133 13.69 10.32 -40.71
C VAL A 133 14.25 10.97 -41.97
N VAL A 134 14.65 10.15 -42.94
CA VAL A 134 15.27 10.62 -44.19
C VAL A 134 14.20 11.18 -45.14
N GLY A 135 14.47 12.31 -45.78
CA GLY A 135 13.62 12.88 -46.84
C GLY A 135 12.56 13.89 -46.40
N TYR A 136 12.57 14.32 -45.14
CA TYR A 136 11.69 15.39 -44.66
C TYR A 136 12.35 16.77 -44.84
N GLY A 137 11.73 17.66 -45.61
CA GLY A 137 12.00 19.11 -45.67
C GLY A 137 13.41 19.58 -46.08
N ASN A 138 13.56 20.90 -46.26
CA ASN A 138 14.87 21.56 -46.29
C ASN A 138 15.17 22.09 -44.88
N LYS A 139 16.42 21.95 -44.41
CA LYS A 139 16.85 22.42 -43.09
C LYS A 139 16.72 23.94 -43.01
N THR A 140 15.90 24.42 -42.08
CA THR A 140 15.71 25.84 -41.81
C THR A 140 15.95 26.12 -40.34
N PRO A 141 16.91 27.01 -39.99
CA PRO A 141 17.15 27.38 -38.60
C PRO A 141 15.87 27.88 -37.92
N LEU A 142 15.66 27.49 -36.66
CA LEU A 142 14.50 27.85 -35.85
C LEU A 142 14.53 29.33 -35.40
N GLU A 143 15.06 30.25 -36.21
CA GLU A 143 15.21 31.68 -35.95
C GLU A 143 13.90 32.45 -36.20
N THR A 144 12.77 31.93 -35.73
CA THR A 144 11.47 32.62 -35.89
C THR A 144 11.16 33.50 -34.70
N THR A 145 10.56 34.67 -34.97
CA THR A 145 9.86 35.49 -33.98
C THR A 145 8.39 35.07 -33.83
N SER A 146 7.89 34.19 -34.71
CA SER A 146 6.54 33.64 -34.61
C SER A 146 6.47 32.66 -33.44
N THR A 147 5.53 32.93 -32.56
CA THR A 147 5.21 32.12 -31.39
C THR A 147 3.91 31.33 -31.59
N GLN A 148 3.43 31.24 -32.83
CA GLN A 148 2.17 30.57 -33.16
C GLN A 148 2.08 29.21 -32.49
N PHE A 149 1.00 28.94 -31.75
CA PHE A 149 0.88 27.70 -31.01
C PHE A 149 -0.49 27.09 -31.22
N ARG A 150 -0.51 25.90 -31.82
CA ARG A 150 -1.72 25.20 -32.21
C ARG A 150 -1.81 23.82 -31.62
N PHE A 151 -3.03 23.46 -31.22
CA PHE A 151 -3.39 22.12 -30.80
C PHE A 151 -4.29 21.44 -31.82
N GLY A 152 -4.01 20.18 -32.09
CA GLY A 152 -4.89 19.27 -32.83
C GLY A 152 -4.95 19.48 -34.35
N VAL A 153 -3.89 19.96 -34.99
CA VAL A 153 -3.85 20.15 -36.46
C VAL A 153 -3.92 18.78 -37.16
N ASP A 154 -5.01 18.54 -37.89
CA ASP A 154 -5.29 17.24 -38.53
C ASP A 154 -5.16 16.05 -37.54
N TYR A 155 -5.47 16.30 -36.28
CA TYR A 155 -5.42 15.31 -35.21
C TYR A 155 -6.81 14.70 -34.99
N LYS A 156 -6.85 13.39 -34.79
CA LYS A 156 -8.06 12.69 -34.38
C LYS A 156 -7.85 12.12 -32.98
N GLY A 157 -8.61 12.62 -32.01
CA GLY A 157 -8.52 12.18 -30.63
C GLY A 157 -8.62 13.31 -29.63
N LYS A 158 -8.21 13.03 -28.39
CA LYS A 158 -8.37 13.95 -27.26
C LYS A 158 -7.02 14.47 -26.75
N LEU A 159 -6.98 15.72 -26.32
CA LEU A 159 -5.85 16.32 -25.61
C LEU A 159 -6.27 16.82 -24.24
N ASP A 160 -5.34 16.79 -23.31
CA ASP A 160 -5.54 17.29 -21.96
C ASP A 160 -4.23 17.81 -21.34
N GLU A 161 -4.34 18.70 -20.36
CA GLU A 161 -3.24 19.14 -19.48
C GLU A 161 -2.00 19.60 -20.24
N VAL A 162 -2.17 20.39 -21.31
CA VAL A 162 -1.06 20.89 -22.11
C VAL A 162 -0.31 21.99 -21.36
N ARG A 163 1.01 21.81 -21.20
CA ARG A 163 1.91 22.68 -20.44
C ARG A 163 3.09 23.09 -21.30
N LEU A 164 3.47 24.35 -21.22
CA LEU A 164 4.63 24.93 -21.91
C LEU A 164 5.55 25.61 -20.90
N TRP A 165 6.82 25.24 -20.93
CA TRP A 165 7.86 25.74 -20.04
C TRP A 165 8.95 26.45 -20.84
N ASN A 166 9.51 27.52 -20.29
CA ASN A 166 10.58 28.31 -20.93
C ASN A 166 12.01 27.78 -20.67
N PHE A 167 12.12 26.52 -20.25
CA PHE A 167 13.39 25.82 -20.08
C PHE A 167 13.25 24.34 -20.47
N ALA A 168 14.37 23.67 -20.73
CA ALA A 168 14.41 22.24 -20.94
C ALA A 168 14.31 21.51 -19.58
N ARG A 169 13.20 20.82 -19.35
CA ARG A 169 12.94 20.11 -18.10
C ARG A 169 13.74 18.81 -18.04
N LEU A 170 14.13 18.42 -16.84
CA LEU A 170 14.78 17.14 -16.58
C LEU A 170 13.75 16.01 -16.57
N GLU A 171 14.18 14.79 -16.90
CA GLU A 171 13.35 13.59 -16.86
C GLU A 171 12.67 13.39 -15.50
N ALA A 172 13.40 13.61 -14.40
CA ALA A 172 12.85 13.49 -13.04
C ALA A 172 11.70 14.48 -12.79
N GLN A 173 11.80 15.71 -13.30
CA GLN A 173 10.75 16.73 -13.17
C GLN A 173 9.51 16.33 -14.00
N ILE A 174 9.72 15.88 -15.24
CA ILE A 174 8.63 15.39 -16.11
C ILE A 174 7.91 14.20 -15.44
N ARG A 175 8.66 13.25 -14.88
CA ARG A 175 8.09 12.10 -14.17
C ARG A 175 7.32 12.50 -12.93
N ALA A 176 7.83 13.46 -12.15
CA ALA A 176 7.18 13.92 -10.93
C ALA A 176 5.85 14.66 -11.24
N ASP A 177 5.86 15.55 -12.23
CA ASP A 177 4.74 16.49 -12.42
C ASP A 177 3.68 16.00 -13.40
N ARG A 178 3.93 14.95 -14.20
CA ARG A 178 2.97 14.46 -15.23
C ARG A 178 1.60 14.05 -14.68
N PHE A 179 1.55 13.72 -13.39
CA PHE A 179 0.33 13.34 -12.66
C PHE A 179 -0.15 14.39 -11.65
N GLN A 180 0.43 15.59 -11.67
CA GLN A 180 0.04 16.68 -10.77
C GLN A 180 -0.78 17.71 -11.51
N VAL A 181 -1.85 18.24 -10.89
CA VAL A 181 -2.45 19.51 -11.34
C VAL A 181 -1.57 20.64 -10.85
N LEU A 182 -1.11 21.48 -11.77
CA LEU A 182 -0.22 22.58 -11.41
C LEU A 182 -1.04 23.78 -10.91
N THR A 183 -0.42 24.65 -10.12
CA THR A 183 -1.06 25.90 -9.66
C THR A 183 -1.14 26.95 -10.77
N GLY A 184 -0.33 26.83 -11.83
CA GLY A 184 -0.18 27.82 -12.89
C GLY A 184 0.84 28.92 -12.55
N SER A 185 1.45 28.85 -11.37
CA SER A 185 2.38 29.86 -10.85
C SER A 185 3.84 29.40 -10.78
N GLU A 186 4.10 28.16 -11.17
CA GLU A 186 5.39 27.49 -11.17
C GLU A 186 6.46 28.29 -11.92
N THR A 187 7.67 28.30 -11.40
CA THR A 187 8.80 29.00 -12.03
C THR A 187 9.06 28.41 -13.41
N GLY A 188 8.98 29.25 -14.44
CA GLY A 188 9.24 28.89 -15.83
C GLY A 188 8.06 28.30 -16.60
N LEU A 189 6.89 28.12 -15.98
CA LEU A 189 5.66 27.76 -16.67
C LEU A 189 5.09 29.00 -17.38
N VAL A 190 5.00 28.94 -18.71
CA VAL A 190 4.60 30.07 -19.57
C VAL A 190 3.33 29.80 -20.37
N GLY A 191 2.75 28.60 -20.25
CA GLY A 191 1.44 28.27 -20.77
C GLY A 191 0.91 27.01 -20.08
N TYR A 192 -0.37 27.01 -19.71
CA TYR A 192 -1.01 25.86 -19.07
C TYR A 192 -2.51 25.80 -19.38
N TRP A 193 -2.89 24.84 -20.22
CA TRP A 193 -4.26 24.65 -20.70
C TRP A 193 -4.79 23.30 -20.26
N ARG A 194 -5.81 23.33 -19.41
CA ARG A 194 -6.40 22.14 -18.78
C ARG A 194 -7.63 21.60 -19.51
N PHE A 195 -8.23 22.42 -20.37
CA PHE A 195 -9.43 22.05 -21.12
C PHE A 195 -10.65 21.64 -20.27
N GLU A 196 -10.74 22.14 -19.04
CA GLU A 196 -11.95 22.01 -18.22
C GLU A 196 -13.20 22.51 -18.92
N LYS A 197 -14.26 21.72 -18.83
CA LYS A 197 -15.59 22.13 -19.27
C LYS A 197 -16.10 23.26 -18.39
N SER A 198 -16.24 24.44 -18.97
CA SER A 198 -16.99 25.53 -18.35
C SER A 198 -18.50 25.31 -18.59
N SER A 199 -19.34 25.68 -17.63
CA SER A 199 -20.81 25.64 -17.79
C SER A 199 -21.34 26.61 -18.85
N ILE A 200 -20.46 27.45 -19.40
CA ILE A 200 -20.71 28.40 -20.47
C ILE A 200 -20.02 27.85 -21.73
N GLN A 201 -20.78 27.60 -22.81
CA GLN A 201 -20.17 27.34 -24.12
C GLN A 201 -19.45 28.59 -24.60
N THR A 202 -18.13 28.58 -24.50
CA THR A 202 -17.27 29.62 -25.06
C THR A 202 -16.28 28.96 -26.01
N ASP A 203 -16.02 29.60 -27.15
CA ASP A 203 -14.95 29.19 -28.09
C ASP A 203 -13.54 29.49 -27.54
N GLU A 204 -13.43 29.96 -26.29
CA GLU A 204 -12.18 30.30 -25.63
C GLU A 204 -11.61 29.12 -24.83
N VAL A 205 -10.34 28.82 -25.02
CA VAL A 205 -9.55 27.87 -24.23
C VAL A 205 -8.68 28.65 -23.25
N LYS A 206 -8.93 28.50 -21.95
CA LYS A 206 -8.30 29.34 -20.93
C LYS A 206 -6.88 28.90 -20.59
N ASP A 207 -5.96 29.86 -20.49
CA ASP A 207 -4.61 29.66 -19.95
C ASP A 207 -4.57 29.94 -18.43
N TYR A 208 -4.21 28.92 -17.67
CA TYR A 208 -4.08 28.98 -16.22
C TYR A 208 -2.71 29.50 -15.76
N SER A 209 -1.74 29.63 -16.66
CA SER A 209 -0.44 30.20 -16.35
C SER A 209 -0.52 31.71 -16.05
N LYS A 210 0.64 32.31 -15.72
CA LYS A 210 0.76 33.77 -15.53
C LYS A 210 0.65 34.57 -16.83
N THR A 211 0.90 33.96 -18.00
CA THR A 211 0.94 34.69 -19.29
C THR A 211 -0.44 34.95 -19.88
N LYS A 212 -1.45 34.16 -19.47
CA LYS A 212 -2.85 34.32 -19.91
C LYS A 212 -3.01 34.26 -21.43
N ASN A 213 -2.25 33.37 -22.05
CA ASN A 213 -2.30 33.04 -23.46
C ASN A 213 -3.53 32.18 -23.79
N ASN A 214 -4.74 32.72 -23.56
CA ASN A 214 -5.98 32.05 -23.92
C ASN A 214 -6.01 31.75 -25.42
N GLY A 215 -6.62 30.63 -25.80
CA GLY A 215 -6.79 30.21 -27.18
C GLY A 215 -8.21 30.31 -27.69
N LYS A 216 -8.37 30.10 -28.99
CA LYS A 216 -9.65 30.06 -29.70
C LYS A 216 -9.77 28.79 -30.52
N THR A 217 -10.91 28.13 -30.45
CA THR A 217 -11.22 26.96 -31.29
C THR A 217 -11.50 27.38 -32.74
N ALA A 218 -11.14 26.51 -33.68
CA ALA A 218 -11.47 26.60 -35.09
C ALA A 218 -11.98 25.24 -35.58
N GLY A 219 -13.05 25.22 -36.39
CA GLY A 219 -13.70 23.99 -36.82
C GLY A 219 -14.57 23.34 -35.73
N ASN A 220 -14.88 22.05 -35.87
CA ASN A 220 -15.76 21.31 -34.94
C ASN A 220 -14.99 20.73 -33.74
N VAL A 221 -14.20 21.59 -33.08
CA VAL A 221 -13.51 21.22 -31.83
C VAL A 221 -14.50 21.30 -30.67
N ARG A 222 -14.54 20.25 -29.84
CA ARG A 222 -15.49 20.17 -28.72
C ARG A 222 -14.77 19.87 -27.41
N PHE A 223 -15.20 20.56 -26.36
CA PHE A 223 -14.95 20.11 -24.99
C PHE A 223 -15.81 18.88 -24.73
N VAL A 224 -15.17 17.81 -24.30
CA VAL A 224 -15.83 16.56 -23.90
C VAL A 224 -15.54 16.30 -22.45
N ASP A 225 -16.37 15.48 -21.82
CA ASP A 225 -16.10 15.04 -20.46
C ASP A 225 -14.78 14.24 -20.46
N GLY A 226 -13.96 14.46 -19.42
CA GLY A 226 -12.69 13.77 -19.23
C GLY A 226 -12.92 12.26 -19.11
N GLU A 227 -12.08 11.46 -19.75
CA GLU A 227 -12.10 10.00 -19.60
C GLU A 227 -10.86 9.54 -18.84
N ILE A 228 -11.05 8.68 -17.85
CA ILE A 228 -9.96 8.10 -17.08
C ILE A 228 -9.10 7.20 -17.99
N ALA A 229 -7.79 7.46 -18.01
CA ALA A 229 -6.79 6.65 -18.68
C ALA A 229 -6.43 5.36 -17.93
N LEU A 230 -6.97 4.22 -18.36
CA LEU A 230 -6.59 2.89 -17.87
C LEU A 230 -5.83 2.16 -18.98
N LEU A 231 -4.52 1.92 -18.84
CA LEU A 231 -3.83 0.98 -19.73
C LEU A 231 -4.38 -0.44 -19.47
N SER A 232 -4.42 -1.29 -20.50
CA SER A 232 -4.76 -2.71 -20.31
C SER A 232 -3.81 -3.35 -19.29
N GLY A 233 -4.36 -3.89 -18.20
CA GLY A 233 -3.60 -4.44 -17.07
C GLY A 233 -3.22 -3.45 -15.96
N GLN A 234 -3.68 -2.20 -16.03
CA GLN A 234 -3.40 -1.17 -15.03
C GLN A 234 -4.46 -1.12 -13.93
N LYS A 235 -4.06 -1.13 -12.67
CA LYS A 235 -4.98 -0.96 -11.52
C LYS A 235 -5.40 0.50 -11.39
N VAL A 236 -6.66 0.75 -11.02
CA VAL A 236 -7.29 2.09 -10.85
C VAL A 236 -6.50 3.01 -9.91
N GLU A 237 -5.74 2.45 -8.98
CA GLU A 237 -4.89 3.13 -8.01
C GLU A 237 -3.71 3.90 -8.64
N GLU A 238 -3.28 3.51 -9.84
CA GLU A 238 -2.22 4.18 -10.60
C GLU A 238 -2.74 5.36 -11.42
N ILE A 239 -3.99 5.80 -11.15
CA ILE A 239 -4.80 6.66 -12.01
C ILE A 239 -5.43 7.84 -11.27
N GLY A 240 -4.92 8.23 -10.08
CA GLY A 240 -4.98 9.59 -9.49
C GLY A 240 -6.10 10.53 -9.96
N MET A 241 -7.33 10.04 -9.99
CA MET A 241 -8.55 10.79 -10.20
C MET A 241 -9.24 10.88 -8.85
N PRO A 242 -9.65 12.07 -8.39
CA PRO A 242 -10.65 12.20 -7.37
C PRO A 242 -11.98 12.11 -8.08
N ILE A 243 -12.62 10.96 -7.95
CA ILE A 243 -14.03 10.92 -8.25
C ILE A 243 -14.72 11.78 -7.19
N ASN A 244 -15.34 12.89 -7.58
CA ASN A 244 -16.04 13.76 -6.65
C ASN A 244 -17.35 13.09 -6.20
N PHE A 245 -17.24 12.23 -5.20
CA PHE A 245 -18.38 11.74 -4.45
C PHE A 245 -18.61 12.66 -3.26
N ASP A 246 -19.53 13.61 -3.41
CA ASP A 246 -20.27 14.11 -2.26
C ASP A 246 -20.98 12.89 -1.63
N LYS A 247 -20.30 12.29 -0.63
CA LYS A 247 -20.65 11.07 0.14
C LYS A 247 -20.13 9.74 -0.43
N GLY A 248 -18.87 9.43 -0.11
CA GLY A 248 -18.34 8.06 0.05
C GLY A 248 -18.09 7.28 -1.24
N ALA A 249 -16.84 6.88 -1.48
CA ALA A 249 -16.49 5.97 -2.58
C ALA A 249 -16.53 4.50 -2.10
N CYS A 250 -17.01 3.62 -2.97
CA CYS A 250 -17.06 2.17 -2.77
C CYS A 250 -16.23 1.47 -3.87
N LYS A 251 -15.83 0.22 -3.65
CA LYS A 251 -15.25 -0.62 -4.72
C LYS A 251 -16.37 -1.26 -5.54
N ASN A 252 -16.23 -1.27 -6.86
CA ASN A 252 -17.10 -2.03 -7.76
C ASN A 252 -16.49 -3.42 -8.02
N THR A 253 -17.23 -4.48 -7.70
CA THR A 253 -16.98 -5.82 -8.23
C THR A 253 -18.00 -6.11 -9.33
N PHE A 254 -17.52 -6.45 -10.53
CA PHE A 254 -18.36 -7.04 -11.56
C PHE A 254 -18.48 -8.53 -11.27
N VAL A 255 -19.70 -8.98 -10.99
CA VAL A 255 -20.06 -10.41 -11.11
C VAL A 255 -20.71 -10.57 -12.49
N ASP A 256 -20.57 -11.76 -13.09
CA ASP A 256 -20.87 -12.16 -14.48
C ASP A 256 -22.22 -11.77 -15.13
N ASP A 257 -23.04 -10.93 -14.51
CA ASP A 257 -24.36 -10.50 -15.02
C ASP A 257 -24.57 -8.96 -15.01
N GLY A 258 -23.50 -8.17 -15.05
CA GLY A 258 -23.60 -6.73 -15.34
C GLY A 258 -24.35 -5.89 -14.29
N LYS A 259 -24.45 -6.36 -13.04
CA LYS A 259 -24.93 -5.56 -11.90
C LYS A 259 -23.79 -5.19 -10.96
N LEU A 260 -23.72 -3.91 -10.63
CA LEU A 260 -22.73 -3.29 -9.74
C LEU A 260 -23.12 -3.54 -8.27
N GLN A 261 -22.21 -4.07 -7.45
CA GLN A 261 -22.30 -4.00 -5.99
C GLN A 261 -21.12 -3.18 -5.42
N LEU A 262 -21.42 -2.38 -4.40
CA LEU A 262 -20.56 -1.36 -3.79
C LEU A 262 -20.13 -1.81 -2.38
N GLU A 263 -18.84 -2.05 -2.17
CA GLU A 263 -18.26 -2.34 -0.83
C GLU A 263 -17.51 -1.12 -0.28
N LYS A 264 -17.71 -0.79 1.01
CA LYS A 264 -17.23 0.45 1.65
C LYS A 264 -15.78 0.30 2.12
N LEU A 265 -14.85 1.01 1.49
CA LEU A 265 -13.45 1.15 1.92
C LEU A 265 -13.17 2.60 2.28
N TYR A 266 -12.43 2.84 3.37
CA TYR A 266 -11.93 4.17 3.75
C TYR A 266 -10.72 4.52 2.89
N GLU A 267 -10.66 5.73 2.30
CA GLU A 267 -9.45 6.26 1.64
C GLU A 267 -9.25 7.77 1.95
N ILE A 268 -7.97 8.15 2.07
CA ILE A 268 -7.41 9.37 2.69
C ILE A 268 -7.18 10.47 1.64
N LYS A 269 -7.45 11.74 1.99
CA LYS A 269 -7.23 12.93 1.15
C LYS A 269 -5.83 13.52 1.32
N GLU A 270 -5.37 14.28 0.32
CA GLU A 270 -4.18 15.15 0.40
C GLU A 270 -4.33 16.26 1.49
N SER A 271 -5.57 16.58 1.89
CA SER A 271 -5.89 17.42 3.05
C SER A 271 -5.62 16.76 4.41
N ASP A 272 -5.44 15.43 4.44
CA ASP A 272 -5.24 14.68 5.69
C ASP A 272 -3.73 14.56 6.03
N ALA A 273 -2.85 14.78 5.05
CA ALA A 273 -1.41 14.96 5.23
C ALA A 273 -1.00 16.40 5.62
N ALA A 274 -1.96 17.32 5.72
CA ALA A 274 -1.71 18.69 6.17
C ALA A 274 -1.72 18.84 7.71
N ASP A 275 -2.18 17.82 8.46
CA ASP A 275 -2.15 17.80 9.93
C ASP A 275 -1.05 16.85 10.44
N HIS A 276 0.19 17.04 9.97
CA HIS A 276 1.34 16.50 10.68
C HIS A 276 1.42 17.24 12.02
N LYS A 277 0.96 16.60 13.09
CA LYS A 277 1.24 17.10 14.43
C LYS A 277 2.72 16.93 14.70
N GLY A 278 3.38 18.03 14.98
CA GLY A 278 4.82 18.12 15.21
C GLY A 278 5.55 18.91 14.13
N GLN A 279 6.70 19.49 14.47
CA GLN A 279 7.59 20.20 13.54
C GLN A 279 8.68 19.30 12.91
N GLY A 280 8.70 18.01 13.24
CA GLY A 280 9.72 17.08 12.74
C GLY A 280 11.09 17.26 13.40
N THR A 281 11.13 17.92 14.56
CA THR A 281 12.34 18.14 15.36
C THR A 281 12.41 17.16 16.53
N GLU A 282 13.55 17.03 17.19
CA GLU A 282 13.68 16.14 18.36
C GLU A 282 12.69 16.49 19.49
N ALA A 283 12.51 17.79 19.76
CA ALA A 283 11.60 18.29 20.79
C ALA A 283 10.13 18.16 20.38
N ASP A 284 9.84 18.17 19.07
CA ASP A 284 8.49 18.12 18.52
C ASP A 284 8.46 17.25 17.25
N PRO A 285 8.53 15.91 17.41
CA PRO A 285 8.61 14.98 16.29
C PRO A 285 7.28 14.87 15.57
N TYR A 286 7.33 14.55 14.27
CA TYR A 286 6.13 14.18 13.53
C TYR A 286 5.51 12.91 14.11
N LEU A 287 4.21 12.96 14.39
CA LEU A 287 3.48 11.82 14.95
C LEU A 287 3.06 10.84 13.85
N ILE A 288 3.43 9.57 14.01
CA ILE A 288 2.99 8.47 13.14
C ILE A 288 1.77 7.80 13.78
N ARG A 289 0.61 8.03 13.17
CA ARG A 289 -0.67 7.53 13.65
C ARG A 289 -1.15 6.34 12.84
N ASP A 290 -0.77 6.19 11.58
CA ASP A 290 -1.14 5.05 10.75
C ASP A 290 -0.04 4.65 9.75
N ALA A 291 -0.33 3.65 8.92
CA ALA A 291 0.59 3.12 7.92
C ALA A 291 0.93 4.17 6.85
N TYR A 292 0.06 5.15 6.65
CA TYR A 292 0.22 6.20 5.65
C TYR A 292 1.12 7.32 6.17
N ASP A 293 0.97 7.76 7.42
CA ASP A 293 1.94 8.63 8.09
C ASP A 293 3.35 8.03 8.02
N PHE A 294 3.47 6.71 8.22
CA PHE A 294 4.74 5.99 8.05
C PHE A 294 5.25 6.05 6.60
N PHE A 295 4.38 5.83 5.61
CA PHE A 295 4.74 5.94 4.19
C PHE A 295 5.28 7.34 3.84
N TYR A 296 4.67 8.39 4.39
CA TYR A 296 5.00 9.79 4.10
C TYR A 296 6.32 10.27 4.69
N MET A 297 6.94 9.52 5.60
CA MET A 297 8.30 9.81 6.10
C MET A 297 9.32 10.04 4.98
N ARG A 298 9.11 9.41 3.81
CA ARG A 298 9.94 9.59 2.59
C ARG A 298 10.00 11.03 2.08
N LYS A 299 9.02 11.89 2.42
CA LYS A 299 8.98 13.31 2.03
C LYS A 299 9.98 14.14 2.83
N ASN A 300 10.30 13.73 4.06
CA ASN A 300 11.29 14.39 4.90
C ASN A 300 12.14 13.35 5.68
N PRO A 301 13.04 12.62 5.01
CA PRO A 301 13.74 11.48 5.59
C PRO A 301 14.79 11.84 6.66
N TYR A 302 14.98 13.13 6.94
CA TYR A 302 15.91 13.66 7.94
C TYR A 302 15.22 14.06 9.26
N ALA A 303 13.89 14.05 9.30
CA ALA A 303 13.11 14.51 10.44
C ALA A 303 13.01 13.47 11.58
N TYR A 304 12.48 13.91 12.71
CA TYR A 304 12.18 13.06 13.87
C TYR A 304 10.71 12.64 13.82
N TYR A 305 10.48 11.36 14.06
CA TYR A 305 9.18 10.70 13.99
C TYR A 305 8.92 9.89 15.25
N LYS A 306 7.66 9.84 15.68
CA LYS A 306 7.25 9.10 16.87
C LYS A 306 5.92 8.41 16.66
N LEU A 307 5.85 7.10 16.89
CA LEU A 307 4.59 6.37 16.86
C LEU A 307 3.69 6.79 18.03
N THR A 308 2.39 6.93 17.75
CA THR A 308 1.38 7.23 18.77
C THR A 308 0.50 6.03 19.11
N LYS A 309 0.49 5.02 18.24
CA LYS A 309 -0.24 3.76 18.42
C LYS A 309 0.41 2.65 17.59
N ASN A 310 -0.11 1.42 17.75
CA ASN A 310 0.24 0.34 16.84
C ASN A 310 -0.25 0.68 15.43
N ILE A 311 0.56 0.35 14.44
CA ILE A 311 0.35 0.63 13.03
C ILE A 311 0.19 -0.70 12.32
N ASP A 312 -0.98 -0.96 11.75
CA ASP A 312 -1.22 -2.16 10.95
C ASP A 312 -1.02 -1.85 9.46
N PHE A 313 -0.15 -2.63 8.82
CA PHE A 313 0.15 -2.55 7.40
C PHE A 313 -0.80 -3.40 6.53
N LYS A 314 -1.87 -3.99 7.08
CA LYS A 314 -2.99 -4.55 6.30
C LYS A 314 -3.89 -3.47 5.71
N VAL A 315 -3.31 -2.59 4.91
CA VAL A 315 -4.04 -1.55 4.21
C VAL A 315 -3.33 -1.14 2.93
N GLY A 316 -4.11 -0.90 1.86
CA GLY A 316 -3.63 -0.34 0.60
C GLY A 316 -2.39 -1.06 0.04
N LEU A 317 -1.41 -0.27 -0.40
CA LEU A 317 -0.17 -0.77 -1.01
C LEU A 317 0.63 -1.73 -0.12
N PHE A 318 0.48 -1.65 1.21
CA PHE A 318 1.21 -2.49 2.13
C PHE A 318 0.63 -3.91 2.20
N GLU A 319 -0.70 -4.04 2.23
CA GLU A 319 -1.38 -5.34 2.20
C GLU A 319 -1.11 -6.06 0.88
N GLU A 320 -1.09 -5.31 -0.22
CA GLU A 320 -0.76 -5.85 -1.54
C GLU A 320 0.72 -6.23 -1.69
N GLY A 321 1.55 -5.96 -0.68
CA GLY A 321 2.98 -6.21 -0.70
C GLY A 321 3.73 -5.30 -1.67
N ARG A 322 3.17 -4.15 -2.03
CA ARG A 322 3.73 -3.19 -2.99
C ARG A 322 4.50 -2.03 -2.35
N TYR A 323 4.81 -2.11 -1.06
CA TYR A 323 5.68 -1.13 -0.42
C TYR A 323 7.13 -1.22 -0.93
N TYR A 324 7.74 -0.06 -1.14
CA TYR A 324 9.18 0.06 -1.37
C TYR A 324 9.76 1.07 -0.39
N GLY A 325 10.87 0.69 0.25
CA GLY A 325 11.59 1.52 1.21
C GLY A 325 12.21 2.77 0.58
N PHE A 326 12.83 3.58 1.43
CA PHE A 326 13.54 4.80 1.06
C PHE A 326 14.77 4.98 1.95
N ASP A 327 15.70 5.83 1.55
CA ASP A 327 16.89 6.13 2.36
C ASP A 327 16.51 6.99 3.57
N PHE A 328 16.94 6.59 4.76
CA PHE A 328 16.58 7.26 6.00
C PHE A 328 17.80 7.77 6.76
N TYR A 329 17.67 9.00 7.28
CA TYR A 329 18.72 9.77 7.93
C TYR A 329 18.25 10.38 9.27
N GLY A 330 16.94 10.34 9.54
CA GLY A 330 16.31 10.95 10.70
C GLY A 330 16.15 10.01 11.90
N CYS A 331 15.20 10.31 12.77
CA CYS A 331 14.91 9.50 13.95
C CYS A 331 13.50 8.89 13.84
N LEU A 332 13.37 7.58 14.01
CA LEU A 332 12.09 6.89 14.20
C LEU A 332 12.06 6.29 15.61
N ASP A 333 11.22 6.85 16.47
CA ASP A 333 10.93 6.31 17.80
C ASP A 333 9.59 5.56 17.78
N GLY A 334 9.66 4.24 17.88
CA GLY A 334 8.48 3.38 18.01
C GLY A 334 7.69 3.64 19.28
N ASN A 335 8.28 4.30 20.29
CA ASN A 335 7.60 4.74 21.50
C ASN A 335 6.81 3.61 22.20
N GLY A 336 7.26 2.37 22.05
CA GLY A 336 6.54 1.23 22.62
C GLY A 336 5.55 0.51 21.73
N TYR A 337 5.29 1.04 20.54
CA TYR A 337 4.24 0.56 19.66
C TYR A 337 4.78 -0.35 18.57
N LYS A 338 3.84 -1.07 17.96
CA LYS A 338 4.10 -2.10 16.96
C LYS A 338 3.82 -1.61 15.54
N LEU A 339 4.65 -2.03 14.61
CA LEU A 339 4.36 -2.14 13.20
C LEU A 339 3.92 -3.58 12.95
N LEU A 340 2.67 -3.80 12.52
CA LEU A 340 2.07 -5.11 12.35
C LEU A 340 1.92 -5.44 10.87
N ASN A 341 2.06 -6.71 10.52
CA ASN A 341 1.67 -7.27 9.22
C ASN A 341 2.37 -6.64 8.00
N PHE A 342 3.61 -6.17 8.17
CA PHE A 342 4.37 -5.58 7.08
C PHE A 342 4.65 -6.61 5.98
N THR A 343 4.07 -6.40 4.79
CA THR A 343 4.20 -7.30 3.65
C THR A 343 4.94 -6.62 2.49
N GLN A 344 5.86 -7.34 1.84
CA GLN A 344 6.55 -6.85 0.64
C GLN A 344 6.86 -7.99 -0.33
N LYS A 345 6.30 -7.96 -1.54
CA LYS A 345 6.40 -9.04 -2.55
C LYS A 345 6.68 -8.53 -3.97
N ILE A 346 7.32 -7.35 -4.08
CA ILE A 346 7.67 -6.76 -5.38
C ILE A 346 9.01 -7.32 -5.86
N GLY A 347 9.05 -7.73 -7.13
CA GLY A 347 10.29 -8.18 -7.75
C GLY A 347 11.24 -7.05 -8.16
N GLY A 348 12.55 -7.31 -8.13
CA GLY A 348 13.57 -6.43 -8.71
C GLY A 348 13.91 -5.18 -7.89
N VAL A 349 13.47 -5.09 -6.64
CA VAL A 349 13.73 -3.95 -5.75
C VAL A 349 14.33 -4.39 -4.40
N PRO A 350 15.19 -3.59 -3.76
CA PRO A 350 15.63 -3.83 -2.38
C PRO A 350 14.46 -3.99 -1.40
N THR A 351 14.59 -4.88 -0.42
CA THR A 351 13.53 -5.12 0.57
C THR A 351 13.82 -4.49 1.93
N GLY A 352 12.75 -4.15 2.65
CA GLY A 352 12.77 -3.68 4.03
C GLY A 352 11.96 -2.39 4.24
N LEU A 353 11.79 -2.00 5.50
CA LEU A 353 11.18 -0.71 5.86
C LEU A 353 11.90 0.48 5.20
N PHE A 354 13.24 0.40 5.10
CA PHE A 354 14.10 1.43 4.51
C PHE A 354 15.07 0.82 3.50
N THR A 355 15.43 1.56 2.45
CA THR A 355 16.43 1.14 1.46
C THR A 355 17.86 1.26 2.00
N SER A 356 18.10 2.25 2.85
CA SER A 356 19.34 2.37 3.61
C SER A 356 19.14 3.15 4.91
N LEU A 357 19.91 2.79 5.93
CA LEU A 357 20.11 3.57 7.15
C LEU A 357 21.50 4.19 7.11
N ASN A 358 21.58 5.51 7.22
CA ASN A 358 22.80 6.30 6.98
C ASN A 358 23.20 7.13 8.20
N ASP A 359 24.22 7.98 8.04
CA ASP A 359 24.76 8.87 9.07
C ASP A 359 23.63 9.63 9.81
N ASN A 360 23.73 9.70 11.14
CA ASN A 360 22.78 10.33 12.08
C ASN A 360 21.39 9.68 12.19
N CYS A 361 21.13 8.59 11.46
CA CYS A 361 19.88 7.86 11.59
C CYS A 361 19.73 7.20 12.98
N VAL A 362 18.52 7.22 13.54
CA VAL A 362 18.15 6.49 14.77
C VAL A 362 16.82 5.76 14.55
N VAL A 363 16.77 4.44 14.80
CA VAL A 363 15.53 3.65 14.85
C VAL A 363 15.46 2.97 16.21
N LYS A 364 14.46 3.28 17.04
CA LYS A 364 14.42 2.77 18.41
C LYS A 364 13.04 2.44 18.95
N ASN A 365 12.99 1.63 20.01
CA ASN A 365 11.77 1.30 20.79
C ASN A 365 10.62 0.77 19.92
N LEU A 366 10.93 -0.10 18.96
CA LEU A 366 10.01 -0.48 17.89
C LEU A 366 9.82 -1.99 17.86
N TYR A 367 8.56 -2.43 17.79
CA TYR A 367 8.22 -3.82 17.45
C TYR A 367 7.82 -3.88 15.99
N ILE A 368 8.37 -4.82 15.23
CA ILE A 368 8.01 -5.12 13.85
C ILE A 368 7.53 -6.56 13.85
N GLU A 369 6.22 -6.75 13.83
CA GLU A 369 5.59 -8.04 14.08
C GLU A 369 4.87 -8.57 12.83
N ASN A 370 4.98 -9.88 12.60
CA ASN A 370 4.35 -10.57 11.49
C ASN A 370 4.76 -10.04 10.11
N VAL A 371 6.06 -9.86 9.90
CA VAL A 371 6.63 -9.52 8.59
C VAL A 371 6.44 -10.66 7.59
N ASP A 372 6.08 -10.35 6.34
CA ASP A 372 6.03 -11.29 5.21
C ASP A 372 6.72 -10.69 3.97
N ILE A 373 8.00 -11.00 3.76
CA ILE A 373 8.79 -10.49 2.64
C ILE A 373 9.12 -11.61 1.65
N GLU A 374 8.90 -11.36 0.36
CA GLU A 374 9.43 -12.14 -0.76
C GLU A 374 10.42 -11.28 -1.57
N ALA A 375 11.70 -11.64 -1.55
CA ALA A 375 12.79 -10.82 -2.08
C ALA A 375 13.43 -11.43 -3.33
N SER A 376 13.56 -10.68 -4.43
CA SER A 376 14.25 -11.12 -5.66
C SER A 376 15.37 -10.18 -6.14
N PHE A 377 15.91 -9.37 -5.22
CA PHE A 377 17.00 -8.41 -5.46
C PHE A 377 18.27 -8.77 -4.67
N ALA A 378 19.44 -8.19 -5.00
CA ALA A 378 20.71 -8.51 -4.31
C ALA A 378 20.70 -8.15 -2.81
N GLY A 379 20.22 -6.96 -2.46
CA GLY A 379 20.13 -6.47 -1.10
C GLY A 379 18.77 -6.79 -0.48
N GLN A 380 18.74 -7.68 0.50
CA GLN A 380 17.51 -8.19 1.10
C GLN A 380 17.54 -7.97 2.62
N GLY A 381 16.66 -7.09 3.11
CA GLY A 381 16.52 -6.78 4.53
C GLY A 381 15.07 -6.81 4.99
N VAL A 382 14.83 -7.02 6.29
CA VAL A 382 13.54 -6.74 6.94
C VAL A 382 13.46 -5.28 7.36
N ILE A 383 14.48 -4.80 8.08
CA ILE A 383 14.58 -3.38 8.44
C ILE A 383 15.18 -2.61 7.26
N THR A 384 16.34 -3.06 6.77
CA THR A 384 17.00 -2.42 5.64
C THR A 384 17.98 -3.35 4.93
N PRO A 385 18.16 -3.25 3.61
CA PRO A 385 19.21 -3.99 2.92
C PRO A 385 20.59 -3.36 3.13
N ASN A 386 20.69 -2.08 3.49
CA ASN A 386 21.95 -1.37 3.67
C ASN A 386 21.98 -0.62 5.01
N PHE A 387 22.61 -1.20 6.03
CA PHE A 387 22.91 -0.48 7.26
C PHE A 387 24.33 0.10 7.18
N ASN A 388 24.42 1.36 6.76
CA ASN A 388 25.70 2.02 6.51
C ASN A 388 26.27 2.66 7.78
N LYS A 389 25.45 3.47 8.47
CA LYS A 389 25.73 4.09 9.78
C LYS A 389 24.42 4.41 10.49
N GLY A 390 24.49 4.93 11.72
CA GLY A 390 23.34 5.25 12.56
C GLY A 390 23.18 4.28 13.73
N VAL A 391 22.02 4.34 14.39
CA VAL A 391 21.69 3.54 15.58
C VAL A 391 20.37 2.79 15.37
N VAL A 392 20.36 1.50 15.67
CA VAL A 392 19.16 0.69 15.83
C VAL A 392 19.16 0.10 17.23
N ASP A 393 18.25 0.53 18.11
CA ASP A 393 18.28 0.16 19.53
C ASP A 393 16.90 -0.23 20.07
N ARG A 394 16.80 -1.29 20.87
CA ARG A 394 15.53 -1.75 21.47
C ARG A 394 14.48 -2.07 20.39
N VAL A 395 14.83 -2.99 19.50
CA VAL A 395 13.97 -3.38 18.38
C VAL A 395 13.67 -4.88 18.41
N VAL A 396 12.38 -5.21 18.28
CA VAL A 396 11.91 -6.58 18.13
C VAL A 396 11.47 -6.80 16.69
N VAL A 397 11.90 -7.89 16.07
CA VAL A 397 11.50 -8.23 14.69
C VAL A 397 11.00 -9.67 14.64
N THR A 398 9.78 -9.88 14.15
CA THR A 398 9.22 -11.22 13.93
C THR A 398 8.61 -11.37 12.55
N GLY A 399 8.62 -12.59 12.02
CA GLY A 399 7.96 -12.90 10.75
C GLY A 399 8.80 -13.81 9.86
N LYS A 400 8.72 -13.60 8.55
CA LYS A 400 9.41 -14.40 7.55
C LYS A 400 9.94 -13.56 6.38
N LEU A 401 11.06 -14.00 5.83
CA LEU A 401 11.66 -13.49 4.61
C LEU A 401 12.01 -14.68 3.71
N LYS A 402 11.41 -14.74 2.53
CA LYS A 402 11.70 -15.75 1.51
C LYS A 402 12.50 -15.15 0.36
N THR A 403 13.66 -15.72 0.08
CA THR A 403 14.52 -15.26 -1.02
C THR A 403 14.16 -16.03 -2.30
N LYS A 404 13.76 -15.30 -3.34
CA LYS A 404 13.48 -15.78 -4.70
C LYS A 404 14.62 -15.36 -5.64
N GLN A 405 14.84 -16.13 -6.70
CA GLN A 405 15.81 -15.93 -7.79
C GLN A 405 16.44 -14.51 -7.87
N ALA A 406 17.76 -14.41 -7.65
CA ALA A 406 18.51 -13.18 -7.85
C ALA A 406 19.46 -13.34 -9.05
N ASN A 407 19.26 -12.57 -10.12
CA ASN A 407 20.08 -12.62 -11.36
C ASN A 407 21.43 -11.89 -11.22
N VAL A 408 21.98 -11.83 -10.01
CA VAL A 408 23.14 -11.00 -9.64
C VAL A 408 24.06 -11.76 -8.71
N ASP A 409 25.36 -11.56 -8.88
CA ASP A 409 26.39 -12.11 -8.02
C ASP A 409 26.34 -11.43 -6.63
N ASN A 410 26.37 -12.23 -5.56
CA ASN A 410 26.44 -11.83 -4.14
C ASN A 410 25.13 -11.28 -3.53
N VAL A 411 24.17 -12.16 -3.25
CA VAL A 411 23.00 -11.83 -2.41
C VAL A 411 23.43 -11.68 -0.95
N TYR A 412 22.97 -10.60 -0.29
CA TYR A 412 23.10 -10.32 1.13
C TYR A 412 21.73 -10.28 1.79
N CYS A 413 21.45 -11.22 2.70
CA CYS A 413 20.12 -11.41 3.28
C CYS A 413 20.15 -11.47 4.81
N GLY A 414 19.17 -10.83 5.46
CA GLY A 414 18.93 -10.89 6.91
C GLY A 414 17.84 -9.91 7.37
N VAL A 415 17.74 -9.67 8.68
CA VAL A 415 17.07 -8.46 9.21
C VAL A 415 17.71 -7.21 8.62
N PHE A 416 19.04 -7.24 8.50
CA PHE A 416 19.84 -6.32 7.72
C PHE A 416 20.48 -7.05 6.54
N GLY A 417 20.37 -6.54 5.31
CA GLY A 417 21.06 -7.17 4.17
C GLY A 417 22.57 -7.20 4.38
N ARG A 418 23.18 -6.00 4.46
CA ARG A 418 24.57 -5.80 4.88
C ARG A 418 24.68 -4.72 5.94
N ILE A 419 25.66 -4.88 6.83
CA ILE A 419 26.06 -3.89 7.84
C ILE A 419 27.49 -3.47 7.54
N THR A 420 27.68 -2.23 7.09
CA THR A 420 28.99 -1.66 6.79
C THR A 420 29.49 -0.67 7.84
N GLY A 421 28.64 -0.32 8.80
CA GLY A 421 28.92 0.53 9.96
C GLY A 421 27.68 0.72 10.85
N GLY A 422 27.76 1.61 11.83
CA GLY A 422 26.66 1.92 12.77
C GLY A 422 26.61 1.04 14.02
N THR A 423 25.58 1.23 14.83
CA THR A 423 25.36 0.54 16.11
C THR A 423 24.00 -0.15 16.10
N ALA A 424 23.95 -1.48 16.26
CA ALA A 424 22.70 -2.20 16.55
C ALA A 424 22.78 -2.88 17.92
N THR A 425 21.89 -2.51 18.84
CA THR A 425 21.91 -2.97 20.22
C THR A 425 20.54 -3.34 20.73
N ASN A 426 20.49 -4.23 21.73
CA ASN A 426 19.27 -4.58 22.44
C ASN A 426 18.16 -5.05 21.48
N MET A 427 18.44 -6.09 20.70
CA MET A 427 17.49 -6.59 19.69
C MET A 427 17.02 -8.01 20.00
N TYR A 428 15.75 -8.28 19.72
CA TYR A 428 15.21 -9.63 19.71
C TYR A 428 14.69 -9.95 18.31
N ILE A 429 15.21 -11.01 17.69
CA ILE A 429 14.94 -11.36 16.29
C ILE A 429 14.38 -12.77 16.21
N ASN A 430 13.13 -12.89 15.78
CA ASN A 430 12.48 -14.16 15.47
C ASN A 430 11.95 -14.14 14.04
N VAL A 431 12.87 -14.12 13.07
CA VAL A 431 12.57 -14.07 11.64
C VAL A 431 12.99 -15.38 10.98
N ASN A 432 12.04 -16.02 10.31
CA ASN A 432 12.30 -17.21 9.52
C ASN A 432 12.79 -16.81 8.13
N ILE A 433 14.03 -17.17 7.80
CA ILE A 433 14.62 -16.93 6.48
C ILE A 433 14.58 -18.22 5.67
N ASP A 434 13.87 -18.20 4.55
CA ASP A 434 13.79 -19.30 3.60
C ASP A 434 14.58 -18.97 2.33
N THR A 435 15.66 -19.71 2.09
CA THR A 435 16.50 -19.59 0.90
C THR A 435 16.40 -20.77 -0.06
N SER A 436 15.39 -21.63 0.08
CA SER A 436 15.22 -22.85 -0.71
C SER A 436 15.13 -22.61 -2.23
N GLU A 437 14.58 -21.47 -2.65
CA GLU A 437 14.40 -21.09 -4.06
C GLU A 437 15.53 -20.20 -4.62
N SER A 438 16.55 -19.87 -3.81
CA SER A 438 17.64 -19.01 -4.26
C SER A 438 18.74 -19.79 -4.98
N ILE A 439 19.09 -19.33 -6.19
CA ILE A 439 20.11 -19.97 -7.03
C ILE A 439 21.52 -19.35 -6.89
N ASN A 440 21.65 -18.15 -6.32
CA ASN A 440 22.93 -17.38 -6.28
C ASN A 440 23.25 -16.78 -4.89
N GLY A 441 22.69 -17.35 -3.81
CA GLY A 441 22.92 -16.88 -2.44
C GLY A 441 24.34 -17.16 -1.94
N ARG A 442 25.15 -16.12 -1.69
CA ARG A 442 26.54 -16.26 -1.20
C ARG A 442 26.70 -15.89 0.28
N PHE A 443 25.97 -14.89 0.77
CA PHE A 443 26.11 -14.34 2.12
C PHE A 443 24.75 -14.20 2.81
N ILE A 444 24.38 -15.17 3.64
CA ILE A 444 23.07 -15.23 4.28
C ILE A 444 23.22 -15.39 5.79
N GLY A 445 22.52 -14.57 6.57
CA GLY A 445 22.34 -14.78 8.00
C GLY A 445 21.10 -14.10 8.56
N ILE A 446 20.56 -14.60 9.68
CA ILE A 446 19.29 -14.10 10.22
C ILE A 446 19.42 -12.64 10.66
N LEU A 447 20.52 -12.27 11.31
CA LEU A 447 20.81 -10.87 11.61
C LEU A 447 21.29 -10.15 10.35
N THR A 448 22.35 -10.65 9.70
CA THR A 448 22.83 -10.05 8.45
C THR A 448 23.60 -11.00 7.53
N GLY A 449 23.58 -10.74 6.23
CA GLY A 449 24.37 -11.48 5.26
C GLY A 449 25.85 -11.11 5.33
N TYR A 450 26.17 -9.81 5.40
CA TYR A 450 27.54 -9.30 5.36
C TYR A 450 27.79 -8.24 6.43
N TYR A 451 28.93 -8.36 7.11
CA TYR A 451 29.37 -7.40 8.11
C TYR A 451 30.83 -7.01 7.94
N SER A 452 31.10 -5.72 7.77
CA SER A 452 32.48 -5.19 7.71
C SER A 452 32.89 -4.35 8.90
N ALA A 453 31.99 -3.55 9.47
CA ALA A 453 32.28 -2.69 10.63
C ALA A 453 30.99 -2.28 11.37
N GLY A 454 31.12 -1.77 12.59
CA GLY A 454 30.02 -1.32 13.44
C GLY A 454 30.13 -1.85 14.88
N GLN A 455 29.09 -1.61 15.68
CA GLN A 455 28.93 -2.13 17.04
C GLN A 455 27.65 -2.94 17.14
N LEU A 456 27.78 -4.19 17.60
CA LEU A 456 26.67 -5.14 17.66
C LEU A 456 26.76 -5.91 18.97
N SER A 457 25.78 -5.72 19.85
CA SER A 457 25.77 -6.29 21.19
C SER A 457 24.36 -6.41 21.76
N ASN A 458 24.16 -7.35 22.68
CA ASN A 458 22.89 -7.63 23.36
C ASN A 458 21.78 -7.99 22.36
N ILE A 459 22.02 -9.02 21.55
CA ILE A 459 21.09 -9.47 20.51
C ILE A 459 20.75 -10.94 20.76
N ILE A 460 19.45 -11.25 20.79
CA ILE A 460 18.92 -12.62 20.84
C ILE A 460 18.27 -12.95 19.50
N ILE A 461 18.61 -14.10 18.92
CA ILE A 461 18.06 -14.59 17.65
C ILE A 461 17.42 -15.96 17.86
N GLU A 462 16.10 -16.05 17.64
CA GLU A 462 15.32 -17.29 17.70
C GLU A 462 14.71 -17.70 16.36
N GLY A 463 14.94 -16.88 15.32
CA GLY A 463 14.48 -17.18 13.97
C GLY A 463 15.13 -18.44 13.39
N THR A 464 14.47 -19.01 12.39
CA THR A 464 14.97 -20.20 11.67
C THR A 464 15.59 -19.83 10.34
N LEU A 465 16.63 -20.56 9.92
CA LEU A 465 17.20 -20.46 8.59
C LEU A 465 17.02 -21.78 7.85
N ILE A 466 16.29 -21.76 6.74
CA ILE A 466 15.95 -22.92 5.92
C ILE A 466 16.61 -22.78 4.55
N GLY A 467 17.44 -23.74 4.13
CA GLY A 467 18.11 -23.70 2.82
C GLY A 467 18.79 -25.02 2.42
N ASN A 468 18.87 -25.28 1.11
CA ASN A 468 19.26 -26.60 0.55
C ASN A 468 20.63 -26.63 -0.17
N ARG A 469 21.46 -25.59 -0.07
CA ARG A 469 22.72 -25.49 -0.86
C ARG A 469 23.96 -25.29 -0.01
N LYS A 470 25.07 -25.94 -0.39
CA LYS A 470 26.45 -25.59 0.01
C LYS A 470 26.80 -24.20 -0.55
N SER A 471 26.33 -23.12 0.06
CA SER A 471 26.92 -21.79 -0.19
C SER A 471 28.22 -21.67 0.61
N ASP A 472 29.16 -20.86 0.14
CA ASP A 472 30.45 -20.66 0.80
C ASP A 472 30.34 -19.97 2.19
N THR A 473 29.20 -19.35 2.53
CA THR A 473 29.05 -18.50 3.74
C THR A 473 27.58 -18.31 4.19
N ILE A 474 26.95 -19.40 4.64
CA ILE A 474 25.66 -19.38 5.37
C ILE A 474 25.95 -19.54 6.87
N ALA A 475 25.44 -18.61 7.70
CA ALA A 475 25.49 -18.74 9.15
C ALA A 475 24.23 -18.18 9.82
N ALA A 476 23.84 -18.73 10.97
CA ALA A 476 22.63 -18.30 11.68
C ALA A 476 22.64 -16.80 12.05
N ILE A 477 23.82 -16.24 12.36
CA ILE A 477 23.96 -14.83 12.76
C ILE A 477 24.43 -13.96 11.60
N VAL A 478 25.64 -14.21 11.09
CA VAL A 478 26.30 -13.37 10.09
C VAL A 478 26.90 -14.25 9.00
N GLY A 479 26.41 -14.12 7.77
CA GLY A 479 26.93 -14.89 6.64
C GLY A 479 28.44 -14.70 6.43
N TYR A 480 28.95 -13.47 6.49
CA TYR A 480 30.38 -13.17 6.42
C TYR A 480 30.79 -11.94 7.24
N SER A 481 31.95 -11.99 7.90
CA SER A 481 32.41 -10.99 8.88
C SER A 481 33.90 -10.64 8.78
N TYR A 482 34.25 -9.36 8.91
CA TYR A 482 35.65 -8.88 9.07
C TYR A 482 36.00 -8.40 10.49
N ALA A 483 35.06 -8.42 11.45
CA ALA A 483 35.26 -7.84 12.78
C ALA A 483 34.70 -8.74 13.91
N GLY A 484 35.40 -8.76 15.05
CA GLY A 484 35.01 -9.48 16.27
C GLY A 484 33.91 -8.74 17.05
N ARG A 485 33.15 -9.48 17.87
CA ARG A 485 31.99 -8.97 18.62
C ARG A 485 31.80 -9.66 19.97
N THR A 486 30.89 -9.12 20.79
CA THR A 486 30.56 -9.61 22.14
C THR A 486 29.04 -9.66 22.34
N ASN A 487 28.54 -10.66 23.09
CA ASN A 487 27.16 -10.76 23.59
C ASN A 487 26.05 -10.81 22.53
N ILE A 488 26.21 -11.68 21.53
CA ILE A 488 25.14 -12.04 20.59
C ILE A 488 24.85 -13.52 20.81
N TYR A 489 23.58 -13.89 20.95
CA TYR A 489 23.18 -15.28 21.15
C TYR A 489 22.15 -15.71 20.11
N TYR A 490 22.31 -16.91 19.54
CA TYR A 490 21.33 -17.51 18.65
C TYR A 490 20.91 -18.89 19.15
N ASN A 491 19.63 -19.20 19.00
CA ASN A 491 19.04 -20.45 19.42
C ASN A 491 19.36 -21.57 18.42
N THR A 492 20.06 -22.61 18.87
CA THR A 492 20.44 -23.74 18.01
C THR A 492 19.31 -24.73 17.76
N ASP A 493 18.28 -24.77 18.61
CA ASP A 493 17.30 -25.85 18.63
C ASP A 493 16.30 -25.76 17.45
N TYR A 494 16.18 -24.59 16.85
CA TYR A 494 15.24 -24.29 15.76
C TYR A 494 15.89 -24.18 14.37
N ASN A 495 17.22 -24.30 14.29
CA ASN A 495 17.95 -24.16 13.03
C ASN A 495 18.14 -25.52 12.34
N THR A 496 17.39 -25.75 11.26
CA THR A 496 17.46 -26.96 10.43
C THR A 496 18.41 -26.74 9.25
N TYR A 497 19.71 -27.00 9.45
CA TYR A 497 20.69 -26.98 8.36
C TYR A 497 21.40 -28.33 8.22
N ASN A 498 21.48 -28.84 6.99
CA ASN A 498 22.10 -30.15 6.67
C ASN A 498 23.65 -30.10 6.59
N HIS A 499 24.28 -28.99 6.98
CA HIS A 499 25.73 -28.83 6.96
C HIS A 499 26.24 -28.09 8.22
N SER A 500 27.49 -28.34 8.60
CA SER A 500 28.14 -27.65 9.71
C SER A 500 28.10 -26.13 9.46
N VAL A 501 27.42 -25.40 10.34
CA VAL A 501 27.37 -23.93 10.33
C VAL A 501 28.81 -23.42 10.46
N ILE A 502 29.39 -22.94 9.36
CA ILE A 502 30.75 -22.40 9.36
C ILE A 502 30.66 -21.00 9.98
N ASN A 503 30.73 -20.96 11.31
CA ASN A 503 30.99 -19.74 12.04
C ASN A 503 32.34 -19.19 11.57
N GLY A 504 32.34 -18.02 10.92
CA GLY A 504 33.52 -17.17 10.98
C GLY A 504 33.93 -17.07 12.45
N SER A 505 35.21 -17.28 12.74
CA SER A 505 35.81 -17.36 14.08
C SER A 505 35.43 -16.22 15.06
N ALA A 506 34.79 -15.16 14.56
CA ALA A 506 34.27 -14.02 15.30
C ALA A 506 32.99 -14.26 16.15
N PHE A 507 32.30 -15.42 16.05
CA PHE A 507 31.02 -15.69 16.75
C PHE A 507 30.97 -17.01 17.53
N ILE A 508 32.12 -17.55 17.92
CA ILE A 508 32.23 -18.92 18.45
C ILE A 508 31.37 -19.17 19.71
N ASP A 509 31.20 -18.16 20.56
CA ASP A 509 30.43 -18.27 21.82
C ASP A 509 28.93 -17.93 21.69
N ALA A 510 28.48 -17.62 20.47
CA ALA A 510 27.12 -17.13 20.25
C ALA A 510 26.05 -18.24 20.20
N ALA A 511 26.45 -19.48 19.93
CA ALA A 511 25.53 -20.62 19.89
C ALA A 511 25.05 -20.95 21.31
N LYS A 512 23.73 -21.04 21.50
CA LYS A 512 23.08 -21.45 22.75
C LYS A 512 21.86 -22.30 22.44
N THR A 513 21.65 -23.35 23.21
CA THR A 513 20.38 -24.10 23.25
C THR A 513 19.29 -23.25 23.90
N GLU A 514 18.02 -23.59 23.68
CA GLU A 514 16.89 -22.93 24.35
C GLU A 514 17.03 -23.01 25.88
N ARG A 515 17.56 -24.13 26.39
CA ARG A 515 17.83 -24.32 27.81
C ARG A 515 18.84 -23.33 28.36
N GLU A 516 19.93 -23.08 27.64
CA GLU A 516 20.96 -22.10 28.05
C GLU A 516 20.45 -20.66 27.95
N LEU A 517 19.64 -20.35 26.94
CA LEU A 517 18.99 -19.03 26.79
C LEU A 517 17.95 -18.74 27.89
N LYS A 518 17.48 -19.77 28.61
CA LYS A 518 16.59 -19.65 29.77
C LYS A 518 17.33 -19.48 31.10
N ASP A 519 18.66 -19.63 31.13
CA ASP A 519 19.46 -19.39 32.34
C ASP A 519 19.76 -17.90 32.49
N ALA A 520 19.17 -17.26 33.50
CA ALA A 520 19.34 -15.84 33.76
C ALA A 520 20.82 -15.43 33.98
N ASN A 521 21.68 -16.35 34.45
CA ASN A 521 23.09 -16.06 34.69
C ASN A 521 23.86 -15.73 33.41
N LEU A 522 23.39 -16.22 32.26
CA LEU A 522 23.96 -15.90 30.95
C LEU A 522 23.87 -14.40 30.65
N PHE A 523 22.85 -13.73 31.18
CA PHE A 523 22.50 -12.33 30.90
C PHE A 523 22.81 -11.38 32.07
N LYS A 524 23.53 -11.84 33.11
CA LYS A 524 23.82 -11.06 34.34
C LYS A 524 24.49 -9.69 34.14
N ASN A 525 25.08 -9.45 32.96
CA ASN A 525 25.73 -8.20 32.59
C ASN A 525 24.88 -7.33 31.66
N TRP A 526 23.64 -7.73 31.36
CA TRP A 526 22.71 -6.97 30.54
C TRP A 526 21.94 -6.00 31.43
N ASP A 527 21.53 -4.86 30.86
CA ASP A 527 20.80 -3.82 31.59
C ASP A 527 19.37 -4.28 31.88
N GLU A 528 19.05 -4.54 33.16
CA GLU A 528 17.73 -4.95 33.63
C GLU A 528 16.65 -3.87 33.45
N ASN A 529 17.02 -2.61 33.18
CA ASN A 529 16.06 -1.56 32.79
C ASN A 529 15.69 -1.63 31.30
N VAL A 530 16.41 -2.45 30.52
CA VAL A 530 16.17 -2.70 29.10
C VAL A 530 15.61 -4.10 28.88
N TRP A 531 15.98 -5.07 29.73
CA TRP A 531 15.63 -6.48 29.59
C TRP A 531 14.96 -7.03 30.85
N ILE A 532 13.78 -7.63 30.68
CA ILE A 532 13.16 -8.51 31.66
C ILE A 532 13.90 -9.85 31.61
N ILE A 533 14.71 -10.11 32.63
CA ILE A 533 15.49 -11.33 32.77
C ILE A 533 14.89 -12.16 33.89
N THR A 534 14.19 -13.24 33.52
CA THR A 534 13.56 -14.16 34.47
C THR A 534 14.11 -15.55 34.26
N ASN A 535 14.66 -16.16 35.30
CA ASN A 535 15.19 -17.52 35.20
C ASN A 535 14.11 -18.52 34.76
N GLY A 536 14.43 -19.37 33.79
CA GLY A 536 13.50 -20.29 33.14
C GLY A 536 12.76 -19.70 31.92
N MET A 537 12.96 -18.42 31.63
CA MET A 537 12.39 -17.73 30.46
C MET A 537 13.52 -17.09 29.65
N ILE A 538 13.33 -17.06 28.33
CA ILE A 538 14.23 -16.29 27.45
C ILE A 538 13.98 -14.80 27.72
N PRO A 539 15.04 -13.98 27.88
CA PRO A 539 14.89 -12.56 28.15
C PRO A 539 14.01 -11.85 27.12
N LYS A 540 13.21 -10.91 27.60
CA LYS A 540 12.37 -10.04 26.77
C LYS A 540 12.77 -8.59 27.01
N LEU A 541 12.61 -7.74 26.00
CA LEU A 541 12.81 -6.31 26.22
C LEU A 541 11.74 -5.75 27.17
N ASP A 542 12.17 -4.99 28.17
CA ASP A 542 11.34 -4.38 29.21
C ASP A 542 10.84 -2.98 28.82
N GLY A 543 9.69 -2.59 29.37
CA GLY A 543 9.39 -1.19 29.62
C GLY A 543 9.01 -0.30 28.44
N PHE A 544 8.79 -0.81 27.22
CA PHE A 544 8.17 -0.01 26.15
C PHE A 544 6.86 -0.56 25.57
N GLU A 545 6.57 -1.87 25.58
CA GLU A 545 5.28 -2.36 25.05
C GLU A 545 4.06 -1.84 25.85
N LYS A 546 3.24 -0.97 25.25
CA LYS A 546 2.02 -0.45 25.88
C LYS A 546 0.83 -1.43 25.75
N LEU A 547 0.48 -2.11 26.86
CA LEU A 547 -0.68 -3.02 27.01
C LEU A 547 -2.05 -2.31 26.99
N THR A 548 -3.13 -3.00 26.61
CA THR A 548 -4.55 -2.67 26.95
C THR A 548 -5.41 -3.95 27.04
N HIS A 549 -6.63 -3.95 27.64
CA HIS A 549 -7.45 -5.18 27.85
C HIS A 549 -9.00 -4.99 27.70
N ALA A 550 -9.82 -6.01 27.31
CA ALA A 550 -11.30 -6.16 27.57
C ALA A 550 -12.02 -7.44 26.99
N LEU A 551 -13.23 -7.79 27.51
CA LEU A 551 -14.02 -9.04 27.31
C LEU A 551 -15.54 -8.84 26.95
N ALA A 552 -16.18 -9.85 26.33
CA ALA A 552 -17.61 -9.89 25.90
C ALA A 552 -18.62 -10.18 27.05
N ARG A 553 -19.80 -9.54 27.08
CA ARG A 553 -20.80 -9.68 28.17
C ARG A 553 -21.84 -10.82 27.98
N ASN A 554 -22.24 -11.16 26.74
CA ASN A 554 -23.36 -12.09 26.45
C ASN A 554 -23.06 -12.96 25.21
N GLY A 555 -23.72 -14.12 25.07
CA GLY A 555 -23.78 -14.93 23.84
C GLY A 555 -25.18 -15.49 23.57
N GLU A 556 -25.57 -15.67 22.30
CA GLU A 556 -26.90 -16.14 21.91
C GLU A 556 -26.84 -17.28 20.86
N TRP A 557 -27.84 -18.18 20.89
CA TRP A 557 -28.05 -19.24 19.90
C TRP A 557 -29.56 -19.39 19.60
N GLU A 558 -29.93 -19.62 18.33
CA GLU A 558 -31.32 -19.86 17.91
C GLU A 558 -31.40 -21.14 17.06
N SER A 559 -32.43 -21.95 17.29
CA SER A 559 -32.66 -23.19 16.55
C SER A 559 -33.21 -22.94 15.14
N GLU A 560 -32.98 -23.90 14.26
CA GLU A 560 -33.79 -24.06 13.04
C GLU A 560 -35.29 -24.25 13.36
N VAL A 561 -36.15 -24.18 12.33
CA VAL A 561 -37.60 -24.37 12.47
C VAL A 561 -37.92 -25.80 12.86
N ILE A 562 -38.68 -25.96 13.94
CA ILE A 562 -39.12 -27.24 14.47
C ILE A 562 -40.59 -27.45 14.08
N ASP A 563 -40.93 -28.51 13.34
CA ASP A 563 -42.34 -28.91 13.13
C ASP A 563 -42.81 -29.66 14.38
N LEU A 564 -43.65 -29.00 15.17
CA LEU A 564 -44.17 -29.49 16.44
C LEU A 564 -45.37 -30.42 16.25
N VAL A 565 -46.06 -30.37 15.11
CA VAL A 565 -47.33 -31.07 14.83
C VAL A 565 -48.30 -30.96 16.03
N ASP A 566 -48.36 -31.98 16.91
CA ASP A 566 -49.13 -32.02 18.18
C ASP A 566 -48.28 -32.38 19.41
N ASN A 567 -46.95 -32.44 19.28
CA ASN A 567 -46.02 -32.94 20.31
C ASN A 567 -45.55 -31.86 21.30
N TYR A 568 -46.40 -30.86 21.60
CA TYR A 568 -46.09 -29.82 22.59
C TYR A 568 -45.72 -30.39 23.96
N THR A 569 -46.29 -31.53 24.33
CA THR A 569 -45.99 -32.27 25.56
C THR A 569 -44.60 -32.89 25.57
N ALA A 570 -43.99 -33.18 24.41
CA ALA A 570 -42.63 -33.70 24.31
C ALA A 570 -41.57 -32.64 24.67
N PHE A 571 -41.94 -31.36 24.60
CA PHE A 571 -41.09 -30.23 24.97
C PHE A 571 -41.03 -29.95 26.48
N LYS A 572 -41.72 -30.75 27.32
CA LYS A 572 -41.66 -30.64 28.79
C LYS A 572 -40.25 -30.89 29.38
N ASN A 573 -39.36 -31.50 28.59
CA ASN A 573 -38.00 -31.84 29.00
C ASN A 573 -36.93 -30.99 28.28
N LEU A 574 -37.29 -29.78 27.80
CA LEU A 574 -36.30 -28.77 27.34
C LEU A 574 -35.42 -28.36 28.53
N VAL A 575 -34.38 -29.15 28.76
CA VAL A 575 -33.18 -28.96 29.58
C VAL A 575 -33.39 -28.47 31.02
N SER A 576 -32.90 -29.29 31.96
CA SER A 576 -32.69 -28.91 33.36
C SER A 576 -31.64 -27.80 33.47
N VAL A 577 -32.01 -26.71 34.13
CA VAL A 577 -31.09 -25.62 34.50
C VAL A 577 -29.94 -26.22 35.32
N GLN A 578 -28.70 -26.16 34.80
CA GLN A 578 -27.50 -26.29 35.63
C GLN A 578 -26.93 -24.89 35.82
N GLU A 579 -26.78 -24.47 37.08
CA GLU A 579 -25.84 -23.42 37.43
C GLU A 579 -24.49 -23.75 36.80
N ILE A 580 -23.99 -22.87 35.95
CA ILE A 580 -22.64 -22.99 35.42
C ILE A 580 -21.71 -22.32 36.44
N VAL A 581 -20.67 -23.06 36.85
CA VAL A 581 -19.64 -22.64 37.80
C VAL A 581 -19.18 -21.21 37.47
N GLY A 582 -19.31 -20.29 38.44
CA GLY A 582 -18.84 -18.90 38.32
C GLY A 582 -19.92 -17.83 38.05
N GLY A 583 -21.21 -18.17 38.17
CA GLY A 583 -22.31 -17.19 38.28
C GLY A 583 -23.00 -16.76 36.97
N ALA A 584 -22.66 -17.38 35.84
CA ALA A 584 -23.28 -17.07 34.54
C ALA A 584 -24.77 -17.48 34.51
N LYS A 585 -25.62 -16.68 33.86
CA LYS A 585 -27.07 -16.88 33.76
C LYS A 585 -27.48 -17.31 32.35
N VAL A 586 -28.31 -18.35 32.24
CA VAL A 586 -28.87 -18.81 30.96
C VAL A 586 -30.38 -18.54 30.92
N THR A 587 -30.87 -17.98 29.81
CA THR A 587 -32.30 -17.73 29.54
C THR A 587 -32.71 -18.42 28.26
N ILE A 588 -33.82 -19.18 28.30
CA ILE A 588 -34.36 -19.87 27.13
C ILE A 588 -35.72 -19.25 26.76
N LEU A 589 -35.88 -18.94 25.48
CA LEU A 589 -37.06 -18.32 24.88
C LEU A 589 -37.62 -19.23 23.78
N THR A 590 -38.93 -19.18 23.54
CA THR A 590 -39.57 -19.90 22.44
C THR A 590 -40.56 -19.02 21.69
N LYS A 591 -40.71 -19.26 20.39
CA LYS A 591 -41.79 -18.68 19.57
C LYS A 591 -42.39 -19.75 18.66
N THR A 592 -43.58 -19.48 18.16
CA THR A 592 -44.39 -20.46 17.42
C THR A 592 -45.08 -19.84 16.22
N SER A 593 -45.39 -20.63 15.20
CA SER A 593 -46.06 -20.19 13.97
C SER A 593 -47.02 -21.27 13.47
N HIS A 594 -48.17 -20.88 12.92
CA HIS A 594 -49.12 -21.83 12.33
C HIS A 594 -48.70 -22.26 10.92
N ASP A 595 -47.96 -21.41 10.21
CA ASP A 595 -47.71 -21.50 8.76
C ASP A 595 -46.22 -21.37 8.39
N ASN A 596 -45.32 -21.30 9.37
CA ASN A 596 -43.88 -21.06 9.21
C ASN A 596 -43.55 -19.72 8.51
N ARG A 597 -44.51 -18.79 8.47
CA ARG A 597 -44.36 -17.47 7.84
C ARG A 597 -44.64 -16.36 8.84
N ILE A 598 -45.72 -16.49 9.60
CA ILE A 598 -46.13 -15.53 10.63
C ILE A 598 -45.84 -16.13 12.00
N TRP A 599 -44.93 -15.52 12.74
CA TRP A 599 -44.44 -16.01 14.01
C TRP A 599 -44.95 -15.17 15.19
N SER A 600 -45.28 -15.84 16.30
CA SER A 600 -45.52 -15.19 17.58
C SER A 600 -44.22 -14.57 18.12
N PRO A 601 -44.30 -13.61 19.07
CA PRO A 601 -43.12 -13.10 19.75
C PRO A 601 -42.40 -14.19 20.54
N TYR A 602 -41.10 -13.98 20.80
CA TYR A 602 -40.37 -14.83 21.74
C TYR A 602 -40.91 -14.65 23.16
N VAL A 603 -41.26 -15.76 23.80
CA VAL A 603 -41.71 -15.82 25.19
C VAL A 603 -40.73 -16.68 25.97
N LYS A 604 -40.32 -16.20 27.15
CA LYS A 604 -39.47 -17.00 28.06
C LYS A 604 -40.21 -18.27 28.46
N LEU A 605 -39.49 -19.39 28.53
CA LEU A 605 -40.07 -20.63 29.08
C LEU A 605 -40.66 -20.34 30.47
N SER A 606 -41.83 -20.91 30.74
CA SER A 606 -42.39 -20.87 32.08
C SER A 606 -41.50 -21.68 33.03
N GLY A 607 -41.52 -21.36 34.33
CA GLY A 607 -40.57 -21.91 35.32
C GLY A 607 -40.58 -23.44 35.51
N ASN A 608 -41.45 -24.15 34.81
CA ASN A 608 -41.56 -25.61 34.71
C ASN A 608 -41.06 -26.14 33.35
N SER A 609 -40.22 -25.38 32.63
CA SER A 609 -39.62 -25.73 31.34
C SER A 609 -40.63 -26.04 30.22
N THR A 610 -41.86 -25.51 30.31
CA THR A 610 -42.86 -25.66 29.25
C THR A 610 -42.86 -24.49 28.28
N ILE A 611 -43.17 -24.78 27.01
CA ILE A 611 -43.36 -23.76 25.98
C ILE A 611 -44.49 -22.82 26.42
N ALA A 612 -44.16 -21.55 26.63
CA ALA A 612 -45.09 -20.51 27.03
C ALA A 612 -45.64 -19.71 25.82
N SER A 613 -45.06 -19.89 24.64
CA SER A 613 -45.59 -19.31 23.40
C SER A 613 -46.88 -20.03 22.97
N PRO A 614 -47.79 -19.35 22.24
CA PRO A 614 -49.07 -19.92 21.82
C PRO A 614 -48.91 -21.24 21.06
N LYS A 615 -49.82 -22.19 21.23
CA LYS A 615 -49.75 -23.45 20.46
C LYS A 615 -49.97 -23.18 18.98
N ALA A 616 -49.08 -23.71 18.15
CA ALA A 616 -49.08 -23.65 16.70
C ALA A 616 -48.20 -24.77 16.10
N ARG A 617 -48.32 -25.05 14.81
CA ARG A 617 -47.63 -26.19 14.20
C ARG A 617 -46.10 -26.11 14.24
N TYR A 618 -45.51 -24.92 14.13
CA TYR A 618 -44.06 -24.73 14.06
C TYR A 618 -43.54 -24.00 15.30
N GLY A 619 -42.29 -24.28 15.69
CA GLY A 619 -41.62 -23.70 16.85
C GLY A 619 -40.16 -23.33 16.57
N ARG A 620 -39.63 -22.36 17.34
CA ARG A 620 -38.19 -22.10 17.45
C ARG A 620 -37.81 -21.87 18.90
N VAL A 621 -36.58 -22.26 19.24
CA VAL A 621 -35.98 -22.07 20.57
C VAL A 621 -34.80 -21.11 20.44
N LYS A 622 -34.65 -20.20 21.39
CA LYS A 622 -33.50 -19.32 21.52
C LYS A 622 -32.91 -19.46 22.93
N ILE A 623 -31.59 -19.54 23.01
CA ILE A 623 -30.83 -19.62 24.26
C ILE A 623 -29.94 -18.39 24.35
N ILE A 624 -29.95 -17.72 25.50
CA ILE A 624 -29.13 -16.55 25.81
C ILE A 624 -28.29 -16.89 27.04
N ILE A 625 -26.97 -16.72 26.94
CA ILE A 625 -26.00 -16.91 28.02
C ILE A 625 -25.44 -15.55 28.41
N GLN A 626 -25.45 -15.22 29.69
CA GLN A 626 -24.97 -13.96 30.25
C GLN A 626 -23.89 -14.23 31.30
N ALA A 627 -22.74 -13.57 31.19
CA ALA A 627 -21.65 -13.72 32.16
C ALA A 627 -21.98 -13.06 33.51
N ASP A 628 -21.43 -13.57 34.61
CA ASP A 628 -21.52 -12.91 35.93
C ASP A 628 -20.58 -11.70 35.98
N ASN A 629 -21.15 -10.52 36.27
CA ASN A 629 -20.39 -9.28 36.41
C ASN A 629 -20.20 -8.86 37.88
N SER A 630 -20.69 -9.64 38.85
CA SER A 630 -20.79 -9.22 40.25
C SER A 630 -19.45 -9.06 40.99
N SER A 631 -18.33 -9.62 40.47
CA SER A 631 -17.02 -9.61 41.16
C SER A 631 -15.90 -8.84 40.46
N ARG A 632 -16.15 -8.15 39.34
CA ARG A 632 -15.07 -7.51 38.56
C ARG A 632 -15.43 -6.09 38.14
N LYS A 633 -14.57 -5.13 38.47
CA LYS A 633 -14.73 -3.70 38.19
C LYS A 633 -14.92 -3.46 36.70
N VAL A 634 -16.17 -3.23 36.30
CA VAL A 634 -16.52 -2.69 34.99
C VAL A 634 -16.63 -1.19 35.15
N THR A 635 -15.76 -0.44 34.48
CA THR A 635 -15.89 1.02 34.38
C THR A 635 -16.88 1.32 33.27
N GLU A 636 -18.10 1.72 33.59
CA GLU A 636 -19.00 2.31 32.59
C GLU A 636 -18.52 3.73 32.27
N VAL A 637 -18.41 4.03 30.98
CA VAL A 637 -18.03 5.35 30.48
C VAL A 637 -19.30 5.99 29.93
N GLU A 638 -19.99 6.80 30.75
CA GLU A 638 -21.10 7.63 30.27
C GLU A 638 -20.57 8.84 29.48
N GLY A 639 -21.23 9.19 28.37
CA GLY A 639 -20.91 10.35 27.53
C GLY A 639 -20.01 10.08 26.31
N PHE A 640 -19.93 8.84 25.82
CA PHE A 640 -19.02 8.45 24.74
C PHE A 640 -19.55 8.79 23.33
N ASN A 641 -18.75 9.50 22.51
CA ASN A 641 -19.10 9.94 21.14
C ASN A 641 -17.89 9.81 20.17
N GLY A 642 -17.02 8.80 20.36
CA GLY A 642 -15.73 8.64 19.65
C GLY A 642 -15.37 7.20 19.21
N MET A 643 -14.21 7.04 18.54
CA MET A 643 -13.72 5.76 17.98
C MET A 643 -13.19 4.80 19.06
N ILE A 644 -13.47 3.50 18.88
CA ILE A 644 -13.02 2.39 19.74
C ILE A 644 -12.09 1.49 18.91
N ASP A 645 -11.03 0.96 19.52
CA ASP A 645 -10.05 0.05 18.88
C ASP A 645 -9.96 -1.27 19.68
N TYR A 646 -9.98 -2.42 19.02
CA TYR A 646 -9.96 -3.76 19.63
C TYR A 646 -9.37 -4.81 18.68
N ASP A 647 -8.79 -5.88 19.25
CA ASP A 647 -8.21 -6.97 18.47
C ASP A 647 -9.32 -7.92 17.95
N ASN A 648 -9.16 -8.46 16.72
CA ASN A 648 -10.14 -9.25 15.94
C ASN A 648 -11.36 -8.45 15.41
N THR A 649 -11.12 -7.58 14.42
CA THR A 649 -12.12 -6.69 13.79
C THR A 649 -13.30 -7.38 13.12
N GLU A 650 -13.17 -8.68 12.81
CA GLU A 650 -14.22 -9.53 12.24
C GLU A 650 -15.32 -9.94 13.25
N TYR A 651 -15.11 -9.74 14.56
CA TYR A 651 -15.95 -10.34 15.62
C TYR A 651 -16.59 -9.35 16.60
N VAL A 652 -16.45 -8.05 16.37
CA VAL A 652 -16.97 -7.00 17.26
C VAL A 652 -17.40 -5.83 16.38
N LYS A 653 -18.50 -5.16 16.72
CA LYS A 653 -19.09 -4.01 16.02
C LYS A 653 -19.44 -2.91 17.00
N ILE A 654 -19.65 -1.70 16.48
CA ILE A 654 -20.19 -0.57 17.23
C ILE A 654 -21.56 -0.25 16.65
N ASP A 655 -22.62 -0.45 17.43
CA ASP A 655 -23.99 -0.07 17.06
C ASP A 655 -24.55 0.90 18.10
N LYS A 656 -25.07 2.05 17.63
CA LYS A 656 -25.63 3.13 18.47
C LYS A 656 -24.74 3.59 19.65
N GLY A 657 -23.42 3.56 19.48
CA GLY A 657 -22.46 4.00 20.51
C GLY A 657 -22.16 2.95 21.59
N LEU A 658 -22.68 1.73 21.45
CA LEU A 658 -22.35 0.58 22.28
C LEU A 658 -21.44 -0.37 21.51
N LEU A 659 -20.37 -0.83 22.16
CA LEU A 659 -19.50 -1.87 21.63
C LEU A 659 -20.14 -3.23 21.84
N THR A 660 -20.38 -3.96 20.75
CA THR A 660 -21.03 -5.28 20.75
C THR A 660 -20.08 -6.32 20.17
N VAL A 661 -19.96 -7.47 20.82
CA VAL A 661 -19.25 -8.63 20.24
C VAL A 661 -20.21 -9.31 19.27
N ASP A 662 -19.82 -9.39 18.01
CA ASP A 662 -20.58 -9.97 16.90
C ASP A 662 -19.80 -11.15 16.31
N TYR A 663 -19.80 -12.27 17.03
CA TYR A 663 -19.19 -13.53 16.62
C TYR A 663 -20.28 -14.59 16.53
N THR A 664 -20.42 -15.23 15.37
CA THR A 664 -21.35 -16.34 15.16
C THR A 664 -20.55 -17.57 14.73
N GLU A 665 -20.42 -18.56 15.62
CA GLU A 665 -19.86 -19.86 15.29
C GLU A 665 -21.02 -20.86 15.12
N GLN A 666 -21.19 -21.40 13.91
CA GLN A 666 -22.18 -22.44 13.64
C GLN A 666 -21.57 -23.81 13.92
N HIS A 667 -22.22 -24.57 14.80
CA HIS A 667 -21.83 -25.94 15.13
C HIS A 667 -22.95 -26.89 14.72
N ASP A 668 -22.58 -27.94 13.98
CA ASP A 668 -23.50 -29.02 13.68
C ASP A 668 -23.86 -29.76 14.97
N LEU A 669 -25.15 -30.03 15.14
CA LEU A 669 -25.64 -30.82 16.25
C LEU A 669 -25.43 -32.30 15.94
N THR A 670 -24.73 -33.00 16.83
CA THR A 670 -24.60 -34.46 16.76
C THR A 670 -25.76 -35.13 17.47
N ILE A 671 -26.42 -36.07 16.80
CA ILE A 671 -27.42 -36.95 17.42
C ILE A 671 -26.69 -37.84 18.42
N ASP A 672 -27.15 -37.80 19.67
CA ASP A 672 -26.72 -38.71 20.72
C ASP A 672 -27.58 -39.97 20.65
N ASP A 673 -27.07 -40.96 19.92
CA ASP A 673 -27.70 -42.26 19.71
C ASP A 673 -27.77 -43.14 20.98
N SER A 674 -27.20 -42.66 22.10
CA SER A 674 -27.27 -43.36 23.39
C SER A 674 -28.62 -43.14 24.11
N TYR A 675 -29.38 -42.11 23.74
CA TYR A 675 -30.70 -41.83 24.30
C TYR A 675 -31.77 -42.70 23.64
N LYS A 676 -32.39 -43.61 24.39
CA LYS A 676 -33.25 -44.68 23.85
C LYS A 676 -34.75 -44.50 24.10
N ASP A 677 -35.17 -43.36 24.63
CA ASP A 677 -36.59 -43.04 24.86
C ASP A 677 -37.28 -42.48 23.59
N LYS A 678 -38.59 -42.17 23.64
CA LYS A 678 -39.29 -41.55 22.51
C LYS A 678 -38.72 -40.15 22.18
N GLY A 679 -37.82 -40.09 21.21
CA GLY A 679 -37.21 -38.86 20.70
C GLY A 679 -35.72 -39.06 20.39
N TYR A 680 -35.02 -37.96 20.10
CA TYR A 680 -33.57 -37.96 19.89
C TYR A 680 -32.98 -36.84 20.74
N THR A 681 -31.88 -37.12 21.43
CA THR A 681 -31.08 -36.05 22.06
C THR A 681 -30.07 -35.60 21.03
N VAL A 682 -29.96 -34.29 20.84
CA VAL A 682 -28.91 -33.69 20.01
C VAL A 682 -28.03 -32.84 20.90
N SER A 683 -26.72 -32.99 20.78
CA SER A 683 -25.76 -32.24 21.59
C SER A 683 -24.59 -31.79 20.73
N THR A 684 -23.95 -30.69 21.13
CA THR A 684 -22.69 -30.24 20.57
C THR A 684 -21.73 -29.90 21.70
N LYS A 685 -20.44 -30.21 21.53
CA LYS A 685 -19.40 -29.89 22.52
C LYS A 685 -18.59 -28.70 22.02
N ILE A 686 -18.81 -27.56 22.66
CA ILE A 686 -18.02 -26.36 22.41
C ILE A 686 -16.77 -26.43 23.30
N TYR A 687 -15.61 -26.59 22.68
CA TYR A 687 -14.34 -26.65 23.42
C TYR A 687 -13.83 -25.23 23.71
N ALA A 688 -13.24 -25.01 24.89
CA ALA A 688 -12.72 -23.70 25.29
C ALA A 688 -11.66 -23.11 24.32
N LYS A 689 -10.98 -23.96 23.53
CA LYS A 689 -10.07 -23.53 22.45
C LYS A 689 -10.78 -22.90 21.24
N HIS A 690 -12.07 -23.18 21.06
CA HIS A 690 -12.94 -22.59 20.03
C HIS A 690 -13.61 -21.30 20.56
N ILE A 691 -13.74 -21.17 21.89
CA ILE A 691 -14.13 -19.92 22.54
C ILE A 691 -12.90 -18.98 22.55
N LYS A 692 -12.84 -18.05 21.60
CA LYS A 692 -11.74 -17.08 21.52
C LYS A 692 -11.91 -15.98 22.58
N ARG A 693 -10.85 -15.73 23.34
CA ARG A 693 -10.81 -14.67 24.36
C ARG A 693 -10.63 -13.33 23.66
N LEU A 694 -11.49 -12.35 23.94
CA LEU A 694 -11.17 -10.96 23.63
C LEU A 694 -10.15 -10.53 24.68
N ASP A 695 -8.93 -10.25 24.22
CA ASP A 695 -7.87 -9.87 25.14
C ASP A 695 -7.95 -8.38 25.46
N ARG A 696 -8.48 -7.53 24.55
CA ARG A 696 -8.24 -6.07 24.54
C ARG A 696 -9.32 -5.16 23.91
N ILE A 697 -9.73 -4.09 24.62
CA ILE A 697 -10.48 -2.92 24.08
C ILE A 697 -9.82 -1.61 24.56
N ARG A 698 -9.70 -0.62 23.67
CA ARG A 698 -9.31 0.78 23.97
C ARG A 698 -10.46 1.74 23.64
N ALA A 699 -10.85 2.55 24.62
CA ALA A 699 -11.73 3.69 24.44
C ALA A 699 -10.93 4.98 24.66
N TYR A 700 -11.01 5.92 23.71
CA TYR A 700 -10.32 7.22 23.79
C TYR A 700 -11.34 8.31 24.20
N PRO A 701 -11.12 9.05 25.29
CA PRO A 701 -11.83 10.30 25.51
C PRO A 701 -11.33 11.34 24.48
N ARG A 702 -12.25 12.19 23.99
CA ARG A 702 -11.89 13.32 23.13
C ARG A 702 -11.07 14.36 23.86
#